data_AF-A0A554IWA0-F1
#
_entry.id   AF-A0A554IWA0-F1
#
_cell.length_a   1.000
_cell.length_b   1.000
_cell.length_c   1.000
_cell.angle_alpha   90.00
_cell.angle_beta   90.00
_cell.angle_gamma   90.00
#
_symmetry.space_group_name_H-M   'P 1'
#
loop_
_entity.id
_entity.type
_entity.pdbx_description
1 polymer ?
#
loop_
_entity_poly.entity_id
_entity_poly.type
_entity_poly.pdbx_seq_one_letter_code
_entity_poly.pdbx_strand_id
1 'polypeptide(L)'
;MATKAKRKDAWKIPGLSARVHELIREGFLLKKNGVTEIYGAISKEFAEQLAGNSYRLDMRQFARRVREHLWTHKVLEDLRKAVRHNVPIERFHKDFYPYIPSKLLKDKVKSLTGRTNASITTKFVAGVGRLSMEDLPAGAEGFEFPKITPQEPFVLPGGANARIALINGALIGLKYDRNIADNPVRRALIGARLRGADAVILTNTIDMNTKKTVWTNKVYRAAVSGIRINPARFPRYYREEVKRVLRDQPPGELIFQTIAEKFGEVMDGWQKIATRPDGAPEFPGPIYVAFGYREEEIIAEAAQSECRYLTIQKQGRVEAELSMAKGQLAAAMKHRRGLAATNKWELEVKRLSEMRARIILTNVADRLVELTRLRLRAMVVGMFEKAIPNCKVISQGNVYLKLHDKSIKLHVPSRDAVSDELLADFGDKYGSEVFNDTLADLTIICHPYALNHRLVGREDSKDGMPVTKFVHVAPICVDDVFLTDSLRDSTRKMHPISKAIFNPQFKPGALFISLSNGILSVDSLPIKSLSKVEAVLGTNFAFPYPKTKYYNVYVNTDNHFGGSAKRFIWDPKQRMHLGVNEAAIELMRRGGLFTASDMPVHMVAELDDATDGNLWFNPTYRPDPEVMPLIRIEAWLQGITADIQRAAERGDMGAVLRLTEEVNRISISQHHLRGDHFPFHQMMQVYDRHIDPNVDFYSAVLRRFEKSRLTIRGVSEINKKISDTRDVGVLNFPNGNHRIHTLDGADLEGEYPARHLRARLLASPLWRGKEAFLEKAVCAPRFGSETFGLGTIKAPGRYEWGLRFLGSPPKLSSWSDLLAAFVKSDYVRGDDTYGLMKFFVVTIVGDKHFYCLVETSKGVYAICAAGVHTDLYGSTGGFPPNNTGVCFVSFPADGPDAGPILMRMLPHDYLRDWFAKPRHFDWNKFLPEPI
;
A
#
# COMPACT_ATOMS: atom_id res chain seq x y z
N MET A 1 -24.93 43.96 39.91
CA MET A 1 -24.28 43.47 38.67
C MET A 1 -25.37 42.97 37.72
N ALA A 2 -25.66 43.70 36.65
CA ALA A 2 -26.69 43.33 35.67
C ALA A 2 -26.19 42.18 34.77
N THR A 3 -26.99 41.12 34.69
CA THR A 3 -26.78 39.96 33.83
C THR A 3 -26.83 40.38 32.35
N LYS A 4 -25.71 40.22 31.62
CA LYS A 4 -25.67 40.41 30.16
C LYS A 4 -26.57 39.36 29.49
N ALA A 5 -27.73 39.77 29.01
CA ALA A 5 -28.61 38.94 28.19
C ALA A 5 -27.82 38.31 27.02
N LYS A 6 -27.93 36.99 26.85
CA LYS A 6 -27.36 36.26 25.70
C LYS A 6 -28.01 36.78 24.42
N ARG A 7 -27.20 37.43 23.58
CA ARG A 7 -27.63 38.08 22.34
C ARG A 7 -27.95 37.06 21.26
N LYS A 8 -28.94 37.35 20.42
CA LYS A 8 -29.42 36.45 19.37
C LYS A 8 -28.62 36.63 18.07
N ASP A 9 -28.47 35.57 17.28
CA ASP A 9 -27.74 35.57 16.00
C ASP A 9 -28.57 36.22 14.89
N ALA A 10 -28.08 37.31 14.29
CA ALA A 10 -28.78 38.07 13.24
C ALA A 10 -29.08 37.22 11.98
N TRP A 11 -28.35 36.14 11.75
CA TRP A 11 -28.60 35.24 10.62
C TRP A 11 -29.85 34.36 10.78
N LYS A 12 -30.51 34.40 11.95
CA LYS A 12 -31.81 33.77 12.18
C LYS A 12 -33.00 34.63 11.76
N ILE A 13 -32.76 35.85 11.29
CA ILE A 13 -33.80 36.72 10.76
C ILE A 13 -34.34 36.08 9.46
N PRO A 14 -35.65 35.77 9.37
CA PRO A 14 -36.24 35.22 8.16
C PRO A 14 -35.97 36.12 6.94
N GLY A 15 -35.58 35.53 5.82
CA GLY A 15 -35.33 36.26 4.57
C GLY A 15 -33.96 36.94 4.46
N LEU A 16 -33.27 37.26 5.56
CA LEU A 16 -31.96 37.96 5.52
C LEU A 16 -30.92 37.22 4.69
N SER A 17 -30.80 35.90 4.90
CA SER A 17 -29.85 35.07 4.13
C SER A 17 -30.19 35.02 2.64
N ALA A 18 -31.47 34.97 2.29
CA ALA A 18 -31.92 34.96 0.91
C ALA A 18 -31.62 36.30 0.23
N ARG A 19 -31.87 37.41 0.93
CA ARG A 19 -31.61 38.75 0.42
C ARG A 19 -30.12 39.04 0.22
N VAL A 20 -29.26 38.61 1.16
CA VAL A 20 -27.80 38.68 0.98
C VAL A 20 -27.36 37.93 -0.28
N HIS A 21 -27.94 36.75 -0.54
CA HIS A 21 -27.63 35.94 -1.72
C HIS A 21 -28.08 36.61 -3.02
N GLU A 22 -29.23 37.27 -3.01
CA GLU A 22 -29.76 38.05 -4.13
C GLU A 22 -28.87 39.25 -4.45
N LEU A 23 -28.54 40.08 -3.45
CA LEU A 23 -27.65 41.24 -3.61
C LEU A 23 -26.26 40.85 -4.15
N ILE A 24 -25.75 39.67 -3.78
CA ILE A 24 -24.53 39.11 -4.37
C ILE A 24 -24.72 38.85 -5.87
N ARG A 25 -25.82 38.21 -6.28
CA ARG A 25 -26.13 37.88 -7.68
C ARG A 25 -26.41 39.11 -8.54
N GLU A 26 -26.99 40.15 -7.96
CA GLU A 26 -27.17 41.47 -8.58
C GLU A 26 -25.84 42.19 -8.84
N GLY A 27 -24.71 41.65 -8.37
CA GLY A 27 -23.38 42.18 -8.66
C GLY A 27 -22.91 43.26 -7.69
N PHE A 28 -23.53 43.42 -6.52
CA PHE A 28 -23.09 44.40 -5.52
C PHE A 28 -21.62 44.19 -5.10
N LEU A 29 -21.12 42.96 -5.15
CA LEU A 29 -19.72 42.66 -4.86
C LEU A 29 -18.72 43.25 -5.87
N LEU A 30 -19.16 43.64 -7.07
CA LEU A 30 -18.32 44.27 -8.10
C LEU A 30 -18.02 45.75 -7.78
N LYS A 31 -18.76 46.37 -6.86
CA LYS A 31 -18.55 47.76 -6.43
C LYS A 31 -17.29 47.88 -5.56
N LYS A 32 -16.68 49.09 -5.54
CA LYS A 32 -15.41 49.40 -4.85
C LYS A 32 -15.41 49.06 -3.34
N ASN A 33 -16.59 48.99 -2.70
CA ASN A 33 -16.80 48.55 -1.32
C ASN A 33 -17.97 47.53 -1.20
N GLY A 34 -18.09 46.60 -2.14
CA GLY A 34 -19.29 45.76 -2.30
C GLY A 34 -19.80 45.05 -1.04
N VAL A 35 -18.92 44.58 -0.14
CA VAL A 35 -19.36 43.98 1.13
C VAL A 35 -20.01 45.01 2.06
N THR A 36 -19.48 46.23 2.11
CA THR A 36 -20.02 47.34 2.90
C THR A 36 -21.34 47.85 2.31
N GLU A 37 -21.48 47.83 0.99
CA GLU A 37 -22.73 48.17 0.29
C GLU A 37 -23.84 47.17 0.62
N ILE A 38 -23.55 45.86 0.55
CA ILE A 38 -24.51 44.82 0.96
C ILE A 38 -24.85 44.98 2.45
N TYR A 39 -23.85 45.25 3.29
CA TYR A 39 -24.07 45.48 4.72
C TYR A 39 -24.99 46.68 4.97
N GLY A 40 -24.79 47.80 4.25
CA GLY A 40 -25.62 48.99 4.35
C GLY A 40 -27.05 48.76 3.86
N ALA A 41 -27.22 48.04 2.75
CA ALA A 41 -28.54 47.65 2.23
C ALA A 41 -29.31 46.79 3.22
N ILE A 42 -28.67 45.73 3.76
CA ILE A 42 -29.28 44.84 4.76
C ILE A 42 -29.57 45.58 6.07
N SER A 43 -28.66 46.43 6.53
CA SER A 43 -28.86 47.19 7.77
C SER A 43 -30.03 48.16 7.67
N LYS A 44 -30.30 48.70 6.47
CA LYS A 44 -31.44 49.57 6.20
C LYS A 44 -32.75 48.79 6.02
N GLU A 45 -32.72 47.73 5.22
CA GLU A 45 -33.90 46.91 4.88
C GLU A 45 -34.43 46.12 6.09
N PHE A 46 -33.54 45.67 6.97
CA PHE A 46 -33.88 44.89 8.18
C PHE A 46 -33.77 45.72 9.48
N ALA A 47 -33.76 47.05 9.38
CA ALA A 47 -33.50 47.96 10.52
C ALA A 47 -34.45 47.73 11.71
N GLU A 48 -35.75 47.61 11.47
CA GLU A 48 -36.76 47.39 12.52
C GLU A 48 -36.59 46.04 13.23
N GLN A 49 -36.24 44.99 12.48
CA GLN A 49 -36.05 43.65 13.01
C GLN A 49 -34.74 43.52 13.79
N LEU A 50 -33.70 44.24 13.36
CA LEU A 50 -32.42 44.37 14.07
C LEU A 50 -32.58 45.17 15.37
N ALA A 51 -33.38 46.24 15.36
CA ALA A 51 -33.64 47.09 16.53
C ALA A 51 -34.56 46.42 17.57
N GLY A 52 -35.65 45.77 17.13
CA GLY A 52 -36.69 45.22 18.03
C GLY A 52 -36.32 43.93 18.78
N ASN A 53 -35.23 43.24 18.43
CA ASN A 53 -34.95 41.88 18.93
C ASN A 53 -33.53 41.65 19.50
N SER A 54 -32.74 42.70 19.73
CA SER A 54 -31.34 42.60 20.21
C SER A 54 -30.41 41.77 19.31
N TYR A 55 -30.66 41.74 17.99
CA TYR A 55 -29.75 41.14 17.00
C TYR A 55 -28.65 42.16 16.64
N ARG A 56 -27.38 41.75 16.67
CA ARG A 56 -26.27 42.61 16.21
C ARG A 56 -25.63 42.01 14.97
N LEU A 57 -25.61 42.78 13.89
CA LEU A 57 -24.85 42.46 12.69
C LEU A 57 -23.43 43.04 12.86
N ASP A 58 -22.42 42.20 13.05
CA ASP A 58 -21.02 42.65 13.11
C ASP A 58 -20.40 42.60 11.72
N MET A 59 -19.69 43.66 11.30
CA MET A 59 -19.15 43.77 9.94
C MET A 59 -18.11 42.68 9.61
N ARG A 60 -17.29 42.24 10.57
CA ARG A 60 -16.34 41.14 10.33
C ARG A 60 -17.06 39.81 10.16
N GLN A 61 -18.04 39.52 11.01
CA GLN A 61 -18.87 38.33 10.89
C GLN A 61 -19.72 38.35 9.61
N PHE A 62 -20.23 39.51 9.22
CA PHE A 62 -20.99 39.72 8.00
C PHE A 62 -20.13 39.49 6.76
N ALA A 63 -18.93 40.07 6.70
CA ALA A 63 -17.99 39.84 5.61
C ALA A 63 -17.61 38.36 5.44
N ARG A 64 -17.47 37.62 6.55
CA ARG A 64 -17.25 36.16 6.52
C ARG A 64 -18.45 35.42 5.92
N ARG A 65 -19.66 35.74 6.38
CA ARG A 65 -20.91 35.12 5.90
C ARG A 65 -21.23 35.46 4.45
N VAL A 66 -20.96 36.69 4.00
CA VAL A 66 -21.04 37.06 2.58
C VAL A 66 -20.11 36.20 1.72
N ARG A 67 -18.91 35.86 2.21
CA ARG A 67 -18.03 34.90 1.51
C ARG A 67 -18.57 33.47 1.51
N GLU A 68 -19.23 33.04 2.58
CA GLU A 68 -19.92 31.73 2.65
C GLU A 68 -21.07 31.66 1.64
N HIS A 69 -21.86 32.74 1.50
CA HIS A 69 -22.94 32.85 0.50
C HIS A 69 -22.42 33.00 -0.95
N LEU A 70 -21.27 33.64 -1.15
CA LEU A 70 -20.61 33.70 -2.45
C LEU A 70 -20.13 32.31 -2.89
N TRP A 71 -19.43 31.61 -2.00
CA TRP A 71 -18.82 30.30 -2.27
C TRP A 71 -19.74 29.16 -1.85
N THR A 72 -20.95 29.13 -2.40
CA THR A 72 -21.86 27.98 -2.21
C THR A 72 -21.24 26.67 -2.70
N HIS A 73 -21.76 25.53 -2.24
CA HIS A 73 -21.33 24.21 -2.68
C HIS A 73 -21.28 24.11 -4.22
N LYS A 74 -22.35 24.55 -4.90
CA LYS A 74 -22.45 24.53 -6.36
C LYS A 74 -21.37 25.38 -7.04
N VAL A 75 -21.21 26.65 -6.62
CA VAL A 75 -20.20 27.56 -7.21
C VAL A 75 -18.79 27.01 -7.02
N LEU A 76 -18.49 26.45 -5.84
CA LEU A 76 -17.19 25.84 -5.56
C LEU A 76 -16.95 24.57 -6.39
N GLU A 77 -17.96 23.74 -6.56
CA GLU A 77 -17.88 22.53 -7.39
C GLU A 77 -17.65 22.87 -8.86
N ASP A 78 -18.39 23.85 -9.40
CA ASP A 78 -18.21 24.32 -10.76
C ASP A 78 -16.82 24.95 -10.95
N LEU A 79 -16.33 25.73 -9.98
CA LEU A 79 -14.98 26.28 -10.03
C LEU A 79 -13.91 25.19 -9.98
N ARG A 80 -14.10 24.14 -9.16
CA ARG A 80 -13.19 22.99 -9.13
C ARG A 80 -13.19 22.25 -10.46
N LYS A 81 -14.34 22.02 -11.08
CA LYS A 81 -14.46 21.44 -12.43
C LYS A 81 -13.74 22.31 -13.47
N ALA A 82 -13.95 23.63 -13.44
CA ALA A 82 -13.27 24.56 -14.32
C ALA A 82 -11.74 24.50 -14.15
N VAL A 83 -11.24 24.45 -12.92
CA VAL A 83 -9.81 24.32 -12.59
C VAL A 83 -9.25 22.97 -13.06
N ARG A 84 -9.98 21.87 -12.84
CA ARG A 84 -9.62 20.51 -13.27
C ARG A 84 -9.48 20.40 -14.78
N HIS A 85 -10.44 20.94 -15.53
CA HIS A 85 -10.47 20.89 -17.00
C HIS A 85 -9.74 22.05 -17.69
N ASN A 86 -8.98 22.87 -16.95
CA ASN A 86 -8.25 24.05 -17.48
C ASN A 86 -9.14 25.04 -18.24
N VAL A 87 -10.40 25.21 -17.84
CA VAL A 87 -11.27 26.25 -18.41
C VAL A 87 -10.68 27.62 -18.07
N PRO A 88 -10.53 28.55 -19.05
CA PRO A 88 -10.07 29.90 -18.77
C PRO A 88 -10.92 30.58 -17.70
N ILE A 89 -10.27 31.20 -16.71
CA ILE A 89 -10.95 31.83 -15.56
C ILE A 89 -11.86 32.96 -16.04
N GLU A 90 -11.45 33.65 -17.10
CA GLU A 90 -12.19 34.72 -17.76
C GLU A 90 -13.52 34.21 -18.32
N ARG A 91 -13.54 32.98 -18.85
CA ARG A 91 -14.75 32.33 -19.34
C ARG A 91 -15.66 31.91 -18.19
N PHE A 92 -15.11 31.35 -17.12
CA PHE A 92 -15.86 31.04 -15.90
C PHE A 92 -16.56 32.28 -15.32
N HIS A 93 -15.81 33.39 -15.27
CA HIS A 93 -16.32 34.68 -14.83
C HIS A 93 -17.40 35.22 -15.77
N LYS A 94 -17.16 35.29 -17.09
CA LYS A 94 -18.09 35.93 -18.04
C LYS A 94 -19.36 35.10 -18.29
N ASP A 95 -19.22 33.80 -18.48
CA ASP A 95 -20.31 32.98 -19.02
C ASP A 95 -21.21 32.37 -17.93
N PHE A 96 -20.67 32.12 -16.74
CA PHE A 96 -21.37 31.37 -15.68
C PHE A 96 -21.60 32.17 -14.40
N TYR A 97 -20.62 32.98 -13.99
CA TYR A 97 -20.63 33.64 -12.68
C TYR A 97 -20.14 35.10 -12.73
N PRO A 98 -20.80 36.00 -13.50
CA PRO A 98 -20.34 37.37 -13.75
C PRO A 98 -20.36 38.29 -12.53
N TYR A 99 -21.14 37.92 -11.51
CA TYR A 99 -21.27 38.68 -10.28
C TYR A 99 -20.10 38.46 -9.29
N ILE A 100 -19.18 37.53 -9.56
CA ILE A 100 -18.02 37.25 -8.71
C ILE A 100 -16.84 38.13 -9.15
N PRO A 101 -16.31 39.03 -8.30
CA PRO A 101 -15.16 39.86 -8.67
C PRO A 101 -13.96 39.02 -9.13
N SER A 102 -13.39 39.37 -10.29
CA SER A 102 -12.22 38.68 -10.88
C SER A 102 -11.05 38.51 -9.91
N LYS A 103 -10.80 39.48 -9.01
CA LYS A 103 -9.77 39.38 -7.97
C LYS A 103 -10.06 38.24 -6.98
N LEU A 104 -11.29 38.17 -6.46
CA LEU A 104 -11.71 37.11 -5.53
C LEU A 104 -11.67 35.73 -6.20
N LEU A 105 -12.06 35.67 -7.48
CA LEU A 105 -11.98 34.45 -8.26
C LEU A 105 -10.54 33.96 -8.44
N LYS A 106 -9.61 34.85 -8.85
CA LYS A 106 -8.18 34.55 -8.97
C LYS A 106 -7.55 34.12 -7.65
N ASP A 107 -7.89 34.80 -6.55
CA ASP A 107 -7.43 34.43 -5.21
C ASP A 107 -7.96 33.03 -4.79
N LYS A 108 -9.21 32.72 -5.13
CA LYS A 108 -9.81 31.42 -4.84
C LYS A 108 -9.18 30.32 -5.69
N VAL A 109 -8.96 30.54 -6.98
CA VAL A 109 -8.24 29.58 -7.86
C VAL A 109 -6.82 29.37 -7.35
N LYS A 110 -6.11 30.41 -6.92
CA LYS A 110 -4.79 30.29 -6.30
C LYS A 110 -4.83 29.46 -5.02
N SER A 111 -5.89 29.56 -4.22
CA SER A 111 -6.09 28.72 -3.03
C SER A 111 -6.40 27.26 -3.38
N LEU A 112 -7.24 27.00 -4.38
CA LEU A 112 -7.61 25.66 -4.84
C LEU A 112 -6.46 24.95 -5.53
N THR A 113 -5.62 25.70 -6.23
CA THR A 113 -4.46 25.15 -6.92
C THR A 113 -3.25 25.01 -6.02
N GLY A 114 -3.23 25.65 -4.84
CA GLY A 114 -2.08 25.71 -3.92
C GLY A 114 -1.11 26.86 -4.23
N ARG A 115 -0.36 27.31 -3.23
CA ARG A 115 0.60 28.41 -3.36
C ARG A 115 2.02 27.87 -3.56
N THR A 116 2.77 28.48 -4.47
CA THR A 116 4.22 28.27 -4.59
C THR A 116 4.88 29.62 -4.43
N ASN A 117 5.82 29.74 -3.48
CA ASN A 117 6.76 30.86 -3.46
C ASN A 117 7.95 30.41 -4.30
N ALA A 118 7.97 30.74 -5.59
CA ALA A 118 9.12 30.47 -6.44
C ALA A 118 10.32 31.26 -5.88
N SER A 119 11.13 30.59 -5.06
CA SER A 119 12.23 31.22 -4.30
C SER A 119 13.57 31.11 -5.03
N ILE A 120 13.64 30.32 -6.11
CA ILE A 120 14.88 29.97 -6.78
C ILE A 120 14.83 30.46 -8.23
N THR A 121 15.50 31.57 -8.54
CA THR A 121 15.85 31.92 -9.91
C THR A 121 16.89 30.92 -10.40
N THR A 122 16.55 30.10 -11.41
CA THR A 122 17.51 29.19 -12.03
C THR A 122 18.43 30.01 -12.95
N LYS A 123 19.75 29.95 -12.72
CA LYS A 123 20.75 30.44 -13.68
C LYS A 123 20.65 29.58 -14.95
N PHE A 124 20.82 30.18 -16.12
CA PHE A 124 20.89 29.41 -17.36
C PHE A 124 22.08 28.46 -17.30
N VAL A 125 21.83 27.17 -17.48
CA VAL A 125 22.88 26.15 -17.57
C VAL A 125 23.04 25.75 -19.03
N ALA A 126 24.18 26.09 -19.62
CA ALA A 126 24.46 25.76 -21.01
C ALA A 126 24.66 24.26 -21.18
N GLY A 127 23.70 23.57 -21.81
CA GLY A 127 23.76 22.14 -22.12
C GLY A 127 22.45 21.43 -21.81
N VAL A 128 21.89 20.70 -22.79
CA VAL A 128 20.51 20.18 -22.74
C VAL A 128 20.23 19.32 -21.51
N GLY A 129 21.22 18.55 -21.03
CA GLY A 129 21.03 17.60 -19.94
C GLY A 129 21.62 17.99 -18.58
N ARG A 130 22.18 19.20 -18.43
CA ARG A 130 22.94 19.57 -17.23
C ARG A 130 22.05 20.03 -16.08
N LEU A 131 22.52 19.76 -14.86
CA LEU A 131 22.09 20.38 -13.62
C LEU A 131 23.31 21.13 -13.06
N SER A 132 23.24 22.46 -12.89
CA SER A 132 24.41 23.31 -12.58
C SER A 132 25.26 22.78 -11.42
N MET A 133 26.58 22.70 -11.59
CA MET A 133 27.52 22.34 -10.51
C MET A 133 28.15 23.56 -9.79
N GLU A 134 27.76 24.79 -10.16
CA GLU A 134 28.43 26.01 -9.69
C GLU A 134 28.21 26.32 -8.20
N ASP A 135 27.09 25.87 -7.63
CA ASP A 135 26.67 26.21 -6.26
C ASP A 135 26.74 25.00 -5.30
N LEU A 136 27.67 24.06 -5.54
CA LEU A 136 27.85 22.86 -4.71
C LEU A 136 28.60 23.15 -3.39
N PRO A 137 28.22 22.52 -2.27
CA PRO A 137 29.00 22.60 -1.03
C PRO A 137 30.38 21.96 -1.20
N ALA A 138 31.37 22.46 -0.46
CA ALA A 138 32.72 21.89 -0.43
C ALA A 138 32.68 20.41 0.01
N GLY A 139 33.43 19.54 -0.68
CA GLY A 139 33.46 18.11 -0.39
C GLY A 139 32.34 17.28 -1.04
N ALA A 140 31.52 17.85 -1.92
CA ALA A 140 30.44 17.13 -2.61
C ALA A 140 30.93 15.90 -3.42
N GLU A 141 32.20 15.86 -3.85
CA GLU A 141 32.82 14.69 -4.46
C GLU A 141 32.99 13.48 -3.53
N GLY A 142 32.95 13.68 -2.21
CA GLY A 142 33.01 12.62 -1.20
C GLY A 142 31.64 12.21 -0.66
N PHE A 143 30.54 12.61 -1.31
CA PHE A 143 29.20 12.26 -0.85
C PHE A 143 28.96 10.75 -0.94
N GLU A 144 28.65 10.14 0.20
CA GLU A 144 28.22 8.75 0.29
C GLU A 144 26.90 8.67 1.05
N PHE A 145 26.04 7.74 0.63
CA PHE A 145 24.88 7.39 1.45
C PHE A 145 25.37 6.68 2.72
N PRO A 146 24.61 6.74 3.82
CA PRO A 146 24.84 5.88 4.96
C PRO A 146 25.02 4.42 4.51
N LYS A 147 26.03 3.74 5.05
CA LYS A 147 26.21 2.31 4.80
C LYS A 147 25.06 1.56 5.49
N ILE A 148 24.14 1.03 4.68
CA ILE A 148 22.96 0.32 5.16
C ILE A 148 23.04 -1.11 4.62
N THR A 149 23.07 -2.07 5.52
CA THR A 149 23.17 -3.50 5.20
C THR A 149 22.13 -4.31 6.01
N PRO A 150 21.90 -5.60 5.72
CA PRO A 150 21.06 -6.43 6.57
C PRO A 150 21.54 -6.46 8.03
N GLN A 151 22.87 -6.49 8.24
CA GLN A 151 23.50 -6.55 9.56
C GLN A 151 23.53 -5.17 10.25
N GLU A 152 23.61 -4.10 9.46
CA GLU A 152 23.60 -2.70 9.91
C GLU A 152 22.43 -1.95 9.26
N PRO A 153 21.17 -2.25 9.64
CA PRO A 153 19.99 -1.63 9.03
C PRO A 153 19.77 -0.20 9.55
N PHE A 154 19.13 0.65 8.74
CA PHE A 154 18.76 2.00 9.15
C PHE A 154 17.59 1.97 10.14
N VAL A 155 17.76 2.52 11.33
CA VAL A 155 16.76 2.47 12.39
C VAL A 155 15.68 3.54 12.17
N LEU A 156 14.43 3.10 12.02
CA LEU A 156 13.27 3.98 11.95
C LEU A 156 12.81 4.39 13.36
N PRO A 157 12.19 5.58 13.50
CA PRO A 157 11.59 5.97 14.76
C PRO A 157 10.36 5.09 15.08
N GLY A 158 10.10 4.90 16.37
CA GLY A 158 8.95 4.16 16.88
C GLY A 158 9.32 2.99 17.79
N GLY A 159 8.42 2.65 18.72
CA GLY A 159 8.59 1.54 19.68
C GLY A 159 7.83 0.27 19.27
N ALA A 160 7.42 -0.54 20.26
CA ALA A 160 6.64 -1.77 20.04
C ALA A 160 5.23 -1.57 19.43
N ASN A 161 4.79 -0.31 19.25
CA ASN A 161 3.52 0.06 18.60
C ASN A 161 3.73 1.00 17.40
N ALA A 162 4.88 0.91 16.73
CA ALA A 162 5.29 1.86 15.69
C ALA A 162 4.44 1.79 14.41
N ARG A 163 4.36 2.92 13.71
CA ARG A 163 3.55 3.11 12.49
C ARG A 163 4.31 3.89 11.44
N ILE A 164 4.37 3.36 10.23
CA ILE A 164 5.11 3.95 9.12
C ILE A 164 4.18 4.04 7.91
N ALA A 165 4.13 5.19 7.25
CA ALA A 165 3.46 5.31 5.96
C ALA A 165 4.49 5.16 4.83
N LEU A 166 4.22 4.31 3.84
CA LEU A 166 5.06 4.14 2.65
C LEU A 166 4.29 4.61 1.41
N ILE A 167 4.83 5.62 0.75
CA ILE A 167 4.28 6.19 -0.49
C ILE A 167 5.22 5.79 -1.63
N ASN A 168 4.84 4.73 -2.35
CA ASN A 168 5.51 4.31 -3.57
C ASN A 168 4.91 5.02 -4.80
N GLY A 169 5.73 5.35 -5.78
CA GLY A 169 5.28 5.87 -7.06
C GLY A 169 4.50 7.18 -6.91
N ALA A 170 5.06 8.15 -6.20
CA ALA A 170 4.49 9.49 -6.13
C ALA A 170 4.52 10.20 -7.50
N LEU A 171 5.54 9.89 -8.33
CA LEU A 171 5.64 10.26 -9.75
C LEU A 171 5.32 11.73 -10.05
N ILE A 172 5.85 12.64 -9.22
CA ILE A 172 5.69 14.07 -9.45
C ILE A 172 6.32 14.46 -10.78
N GLY A 173 5.52 15.05 -11.66
CA GLY A 173 5.88 15.37 -13.04
C GLY A 173 4.91 14.79 -14.07
N LEU A 174 4.08 13.81 -13.70
CA LEU A 174 2.91 13.39 -14.47
C LEU A 174 1.79 14.45 -14.48
N LYS A 175 0.89 14.37 -15.47
CA LYS A 175 -0.40 15.09 -15.45
C LYS A 175 -1.13 14.86 -14.13
N TYR A 176 -1.73 15.90 -13.57
CA TYR A 176 -2.39 15.85 -12.26
C TYR A 176 -3.63 16.76 -12.19
N ASP A 177 -4.59 16.41 -11.32
CA ASP A 177 -5.71 17.30 -10.99
C ASP A 177 -5.16 18.54 -10.27
N ARG A 178 -5.46 19.71 -10.82
CA ARG A 178 -4.95 20.98 -10.30
C ARG A 178 -5.52 21.32 -8.93
N ASN A 179 -6.63 20.69 -8.51
CA ASN A 179 -7.11 20.85 -7.15
C ASN A 179 -6.12 20.19 -6.19
N ILE A 180 -5.37 21.00 -5.44
CA ILE A 180 -4.31 20.51 -4.55
C ILE A 180 -4.87 19.63 -3.42
N ALA A 181 -6.15 19.78 -3.05
CA ALA A 181 -6.81 18.92 -2.07
C ALA A 181 -7.04 17.49 -2.60
N ASP A 182 -7.05 17.33 -3.92
CA ASP A 182 -7.30 16.05 -4.58
C ASP A 182 -6.01 15.31 -4.95
N ASN A 183 -4.85 15.97 -4.81
CA ASN A 183 -3.56 15.36 -5.07
C ASN A 183 -3.32 14.12 -4.16
N PRO A 184 -3.11 12.92 -4.74
CA PRO A 184 -2.95 11.66 -3.99
C PRO A 184 -1.82 11.69 -2.97
N VAL A 185 -0.65 12.19 -3.37
CA VAL A 185 0.55 12.24 -2.52
C VAL A 185 0.32 13.16 -1.32
N ARG A 186 -0.30 14.34 -1.56
CA ARG A 186 -0.68 15.23 -0.47
C ARG A 186 -1.67 14.57 0.49
N ARG A 187 -2.69 13.89 -0.05
CA ARG A 187 -3.67 13.15 0.76
C ARG A 187 -3.00 12.04 1.57
N ALA A 188 -1.98 11.37 1.03
CA ALA A 188 -1.21 10.36 1.73
C ALA A 188 -0.41 10.95 2.91
N LEU A 189 0.26 12.10 2.71
CA LEU A 189 0.94 12.83 3.79
C LEU A 189 -0.04 13.29 4.89
N ILE A 190 -1.20 13.82 4.49
CA ILE A 190 -2.29 14.15 5.40
C ILE A 190 -2.76 12.89 6.16
N GLY A 191 -2.97 11.80 5.45
CA GLY A 191 -3.41 10.53 5.99
C GLY A 191 -2.44 9.93 7.00
N ALA A 192 -1.13 10.02 6.73
CA ALA A 192 -0.06 9.61 7.65
C ALA A 192 -0.09 10.43 8.95
N ARG A 193 -0.24 11.75 8.84
CA ARG A 193 -0.38 12.63 10.01
C ARG A 193 -1.61 12.30 10.85
N LEU A 194 -2.76 12.15 10.20
CA LEU A 194 -4.05 11.91 10.89
C LEU A 194 -4.09 10.54 11.57
N ARG A 195 -3.35 9.56 11.05
CA ARG A 195 -3.17 8.22 11.62
C ARG A 195 -1.99 8.12 12.58
N GLY A 196 -1.34 9.24 12.93
CA GLY A 196 -0.24 9.26 13.89
C GLY A 196 0.95 8.38 13.49
N ALA A 197 1.35 8.41 12.22
CA ALA A 197 2.57 7.75 11.77
C ALA A 197 3.82 8.37 12.42
N ASP A 198 4.77 7.54 12.82
CA ASP A 198 6.08 7.94 13.37
C ASP A 198 7.01 8.45 12.27
N ALA A 199 6.89 7.92 11.05
CA ALA A 199 7.62 8.39 9.88
C ALA A 199 6.87 8.14 8.57
N VAL A 200 7.29 8.85 7.51
CA VAL A 200 6.89 8.58 6.13
C VAL A 200 8.11 8.14 5.33
N ILE A 201 7.95 7.13 4.47
CA ILE A 201 8.95 6.72 3.50
C ILE A 201 8.42 7.01 2.08
N LEU A 202 9.25 7.63 1.25
CA LEU A 202 8.97 7.90 -0.16
C LEU A 202 9.90 7.08 -1.07
N THR A 203 9.33 6.49 -2.12
CA THR A 203 10.08 5.82 -3.19
C THR A 203 9.48 6.19 -4.55
N ASN A 204 10.30 6.18 -5.60
CA ASN A 204 9.89 6.52 -6.98
C ASN A 204 9.11 7.85 -7.02
N THR A 205 9.79 8.91 -6.62
CA THR A 205 9.21 10.19 -6.24
C THR A 205 8.85 11.08 -7.42
N ILE A 206 9.51 10.90 -8.57
CA ILE A 206 9.38 11.79 -9.74
C ILE A 206 9.22 11.01 -11.05
N ASP A 207 8.60 11.67 -12.03
CA ASP A 207 8.53 11.21 -13.41
C ASP A 207 8.86 12.39 -14.34
N MET A 208 10.01 12.32 -15.00
CA MET A 208 10.48 13.38 -15.90
C MET A 208 11.29 12.77 -17.04
N ASN A 209 11.08 13.26 -18.26
CA ASN A 209 11.91 12.85 -19.39
C ASN A 209 13.28 13.56 -19.34
N THR A 210 14.33 12.79 -19.08
CA THR A 210 15.72 13.27 -19.00
C THR A 210 16.45 13.22 -20.33
N LYS A 211 16.06 12.32 -21.22
CA LYS A 211 16.76 12.09 -22.49
C LYS A 211 16.25 13.05 -23.56
N LYS A 212 17.17 13.63 -24.32
CA LYS A 212 16.86 14.30 -25.60
C LYS A 212 16.50 13.23 -26.63
N THR A 213 15.31 12.64 -26.51
CA THR A 213 14.82 11.68 -27.49
C THR A 213 14.63 12.37 -28.83
N VAL A 214 15.29 11.84 -29.86
CA VAL A 214 14.93 12.04 -31.26
C VAL A 214 13.64 11.21 -31.49
N TRP A 215 12.74 11.62 -32.38
CA TRP A 215 11.53 10.89 -32.81
C TRP A 215 10.23 11.03 -31.98
N THR A 216 9.17 10.35 -32.44
CA THR A 216 7.76 10.38 -31.99
C THR A 216 7.58 10.15 -30.48
N ASN A 217 8.46 9.37 -29.84
CA ASN A 217 8.43 9.11 -28.40
C ASN A 217 8.45 10.37 -27.54
N LYS A 218 9.13 11.43 -27.99
CA LYS A 218 9.17 12.71 -27.27
C LYS A 218 7.78 13.34 -27.19
N VAL A 219 6.99 13.28 -28.26
CA VAL A 219 5.63 13.81 -28.33
C VAL A 219 4.72 13.03 -27.38
N TYR A 220 4.82 11.70 -27.37
CA TYR A 220 4.03 10.86 -26.45
C TYR A 220 4.38 11.09 -24.98
N ARG A 221 5.67 11.21 -24.64
CA ARG A 221 6.10 11.56 -23.27
C ARG A 221 5.62 12.96 -22.88
N ALA A 222 5.65 13.93 -23.79
CA ALA A 222 5.11 15.27 -23.55
C ALA A 222 3.60 15.24 -23.29
N ALA A 223 2.84 14.35 -23.94
CA ALA A 223 1.41 14.20 -23.72
C ALA A 223 1.05 13.68 -22.30
N VAL A 224 1.99 13.02 -21.62
CA VAL A 224 1.83 12.50 -20.25
C VAL A 224 2.40 13.45 -19.19
N SER A 225 3.34 14.31 -19.57
CA SER A 225 3.96 15.32 -18.70
C SER A 225 2.94 16.33 -18.16
N GLY A 226 2.92 16.50 -16.84
CA GLY A 226 2.20 17.56 -16.13
C GLY A 226 3.09 18.75 -15.75
N ILE A 227 4.38 18.72 -16.09
CA ILE A 227 5.32 19.80 -15.85
C ILE A 227 4.88 21.05 -16.63
N ARG A 228 4.70 22.18 -15.93
CA ARG A 228 4.22 23.44 -16.50
C ARG A 228 5.32 24.48 -16.50
N ILE A 229 5.51 25.07 -17.68
CA ILE A 229 6.45 26.17 -17.91
C ILE A 229 6.13 27.33 -16.96
N ASN A 230 7.06 27.63 -16.07
CA ASN A 230 7.02 28.77 -15.17
C ASN A 230 7.97 29.88 -15.68
N PRO A 231 7.46 31.00 -16.23
CA PRO A 231 8.29 32.07 -16.75
C PRO A 231 9.29 32.63 -15.73
N ALA A 232 8.98 32.56 -14.43
CA ALA A 232 9.87 33.04 -13.37
C ALA A 232 11.17 32.22 -13.25
N ARG A 233 11.21 30.99 -13.77
CA ARG A 233 12.39 30.12 -13.78
C ARG A 233 13.40 30.47 -14.87
N PHE A 234 12.95 31.13 -15.94
CA PHE A 234 13.83 31.50 -17.04
C PHE A 234 14.66 32.75 -16.68
N PRO A 235 15.85 32.89 -17.30
CA PRO A 235 16.68 34.09 -17.20
C PRO A 235 15.88 35.36 -17.55
N ARG A 236 16.23 36.49 -16.91
CA ARG A 236 15.49 37.76 -17.09
C ARG A 236 15.39 38.19 -18.56
N TYR A 237 16.43 37.93 -19.36
CA TYR A 237 16.45 38.29 -20.79
C TYR A 237 15.51 37.44 -21.66
N TYR A 238 15.22 36.18 -21.28
CA TYR A 238 14.37 35.26 -22.05
C TYR A 238 12.93 35.22 -21.53
N ARG A 239 12.70 35.70 -20.30
CA ARG A 239 11.40 35.62 -19.61
C ARG A 239 10.24 36.29 -20.35
N GLU A 240 10.46 37.46 -20.96
CA GLU A 240 9.41 38.16 -21.69
C GLU A 240 9.04 37.46 -23.00
N GLU A 241 10.02 36.83 -23.67
CA GLU A 241 9.77 35.98 -24.83
C GLU A 241 8.92 34.77 -24.44
N VAL A 242 9.27 34.07 -23.35
CA VAL A 242 8.49 32.93 -22.83
C VAL A 242 7.05 33.34 -22.50
N LYS A 243 6.84 34.48 -21.84
CA LYS A 243 5.49 35.00 -21.56
C LYS A 243 4.72 35.30 -22.83
N ARG A 244 5.36 35.89 -23.84
CA ARG A 244 4.74 36.19 -25.14
C ARG A 244 4.31 34.90 -25.83
N VAL A 245 5.20 33.92 -25.96
CA VAL A 245 4.91 32.65 -26.64
C VAL A 245 3.77 31.88 -25.93
N LEU A 246 3.76 31.85 -24.59
CA LEU A 246 2.69 31.20 -23.83
C LEU A 246 1.33 31.89 -24.00
N ARG A 247 1.31 33.21 -24.16
CA ARG A 247 0.08 34.01 -24.29
C ARG A 247 -0.46 33.99 -25.72
N ASP A 248 0.42 34.22 -26.70
CA ASP A 248 0.03 34.49 -28.09
C ASP A 248 0.07 33.24 -28.97
N GLN A 249 0.77 32.18 -28.52
CA GLN A 249 0.95 30.90 -29.24
C GLN A 249 1.25 31.06 -30.75
N PRO A 250 2.23 31.89 -31.13
CA PRO A 250 2.50 32.16 -32.54
C PRO A 250 3.01 30.89 -33.25
N PRO A 251 2.55 30.62 -34.49
CA PRO A 251 3.02 29.46 -35.24
C PRO A 251 4.52 29.57 -35.55
N GLY A 252 5.25 28.48 -35.35
CA GLY A 252 6.69 28.38 -35.67
C GLY A 252 7.65 28.76 -34.53
N GLU A 253 7.15 29.30 -33.41
CA GLU A 253 8.00 29.63 -32.26
C GLU A 253 7.91 28.57 -31.15
N LEU A 254 9.04 28.30 -30.50
CA LEU A 254 9.17 27.27 -29.46
C LEU A 254 9.87 27.83 -28.22
N ILE A 255 9.44 27.38 -27.05
CA ILE A 255 10.12 27.66 -25.78
C ILE A 255 11.19 26.59 -25.56
N PHE A 256 12.43 27.02 -25.38
CA PHE A 256 13.54 26.13 -25.05
C PHE A 256 13.73 26.09 -23.54
N GLN A 257 13.59 24.90 -22.95
CA GLN A 257 13.69 24.68 -21.52
C GLN A 257 14.77 23.63 -21.22
N THR A 258 15.66 23.95 -20.28
CA THR A 258 16.73 23.08 -19.78
C THR A 258 16.19 22.02 -18.81
N ILE A 259 16.95 20.94 -18.59
CA ILE A 259 16.59 19.96 -17.54
C ILE A 259 16.62 20.59 -16.15
N ALA A 260 17.55 21.50 -15.87
CA ALA A 260 17.60 22.23 -14.60
C ALA A 260 16.31 23.01 -14.31
N GLU A 261 15.77 23.70 -15.31
CA GLU A 261 14.49 24.42 -15.18
C GLU A 261 13.32 23.46 -14.95
N LYS A 262 13.26 22.33 -15.68
CA LYS A 262 12.22 21.30 -15.50
C LYS A 262 12.28 20.64 -14.13
N PHE A 263 13.48 20.26 -13.69
CA PHE A 263 13.69 19.63 -12.40
C PHE A 263 13.33 20.60 -11.27
N GLY A 264 13.65 21.89 -11.43
CA GLY A 264 13.18 22.95 -10.53
C GLY A 264 11.65 23.06 -10.45
N GLU A 265 10.93 22.91 -11.56
CA GLU A 265 9.46 22.86 -11.57
C GLU A 265 8.90 21.63 -10.85
N VAL A 266 9.56 20.48 -10.96
CA VAL A 266 9.20 19.26 -10.20
C VAL A 266 9.41 19.46 -8.70
N MET A 267 10.53 20.08 -8.29
CA MET A 267 10.79 20.41 -6.89
C MET A 267 9.79 21.44 -6.33
N ASP A 268 9.38 22.43 -7.13
CA ASP A 268 8.29 23.35 -6.78
C ASP A 268 6.97 22.60 -6.54
N GLY A 269 6.71 21.55 -7.33
CA GLY A 269 5.59 20.63 -7.13
C GLY A 269 5.65 19.92 -5.78
N TRP A 270 6.82 19.38 -5.42
CA TRP A 270 7.05 18.76 -4.11
C TRP A 270 6.85 19.75 -2.96
N GLN A 271 7.45 20.94 -3.03
CA GLN A 271 7.28 21.96 -2.00
C GLN A 271 5.81 22.32 -1.78
N LYS A 272 5.05 22.42 -2.87
CA LYS A 272 3.62 22.74 -2.86
C LYS A 272 2.75 21.63 -2.29
N ILE A 273 3.12 20.37 -2.50
CA ILE A 273 2.42 19.19 -1.98
C ILE A 273 2.74 18.97 -0.50
N ALA A 274 4.01 19.16 -0.12
CA ALA A 274 4.51 18.87 1.22
C ALA A 274 4.36 20.03 2.22
N THR A 275 3.89 21.21 1.77
CA THR A 275 3.72 22.40 2.62
C THR A 275 2.26 22.87 2.62
N ARG A 276 1.74 23.17 3.80
CA ARG A 276 0.39 23.71 4.00
C ARG A 276 0.31 25.19 3.62
N PRO A 277 -0.91 25.73 3.41
CA PRO A 277 -1.10 27.15 3.09
C PRO A 277 -0.56 28.14 4.14
N ASP A 278 -0.40 27.71 5.39
CA ASP A 278 0.17 28.48 6.51
C ASP A 278 1.71 28.40 6.59
N GLY A 279 2.34 27.61 5.72
CA GLY A 279 3.79 27.37 5.69
C GLY A 279 4.25 26.19 6.54
N ALA A 280 3.38 25.55 7.31
CA ALA A 280 3.73 24.36 8.09
C ALA A 280 3.89 23.12 7.19
N PRO A 281 4.69 22.12 7.58
CA PRO A 281 4.76 20.84 6.90
C PRO A 281 3.38 20.15 6.83
N GLU A 282 3.08 19.48 5.71
CA GLU A 282 1.86 18.67 5.60
C GLU A 282 1.92 17.48 6.56
N PHE A 283 3.10 16.83 6.67
CA PHE A 283 3.45 15.85 7.69
C PHE A 283 4.55 16.41 8.63
N PRO A 284 4.32 16.49 9.95
CA PRO A 284 5.25 17.13 10.88
C PRO A 284 6.41 16.24 11.35
N GLY A 285 6.34 14.93 11.13
CA GLY A 285 7.40 13.98 11.50
C GLY A 285 8.49 13.85 10.43
N PRO A 286 9.46 12.94 10.63
CA PRO A 286 10.53 12.67 9.68
C PRO A 286 10.02 12.01 8.39
N ILE A 287 10.59 12.44 7.25
CA ILE A 287 10.34 11.86 5.93
C ILE A 287 11.66 11.28 5.41
N TYR A 288 11.67 9.99 5.11
CA TYR A 288 12.82 9.31 4.52
C TYR A 288 12.59 9.04 3.04
N VAL A 289 13.59 9.29 2.21
CA VAL A 289 13.52 9.01 0.77
C VAL A 289 14.56 7.96 0.40
N ALA A 290 14.11 6.92 -0.29
CA ALA A 290 14.97 5.99 -1.01
C ALA A 290 14.80 6.25 -2.51
N PHE A 291 15.86 6.71 -3.16
CA PHE A 291 15.86 6.97 -4.59
C PHE A 291 15.64 5.68 -5.38
N GLY A 292 14.79 5.76 -6.40
CA GLY A 292 14.54 4.67 -7.32
C GLY A 292 15.03 4.98 -8.73
N TYR A 293 14.59 4.17 -9.68
CA TYR A 293 15.12 4.17 -11.04
C TYR A 293 15.14 5.56 -11.73
N ARG A 294 14.10 6.38 -11.54
CA ARG A 294 13.98 7.70 -12.20
C ARG A 294 14.91 8.74 -11.60
N GLU A 295 15.10 8.74 -10.28
CA GLU A 295 16.06 9.61 -9.62
C GLU A 295 17.50 9.26 -10.05
N GLU A 296 17.80 7.96 -10.13
CA GLU A 296 19.08 7.45 -10.61
C GLU A 296 19.36 7.84 -12.07
N GLU A 297 18.37 7.70 -12.94
CA GLU A 297 18.47 8.06 -14.36
C GLU A 297 18.78 9.57 -14.53
N ILE A 298 18.19 10.45 -13.71
CA ILE A 298 18.49 11.90 -13.74
C ILE A 298 19.93 12.17 -13.33
N ILE A 299 20.40 11.55 -12.24
CA ILE A 299 21.77 11.75 -11.74
C ILE A 299 22.79 11.30 -12.80
N ALA A 300 22.58 10.12 -13.38
CA ALA A 300 23.47 9.57 -14.40
C ALA A 300 23.47 10.41 -15.69
N GLU A 301 22.30 10.79 -16.21
CA GLU A 301 22.20 11.62 -17.42
C GLU A 301 22.80 13.02 -17.22
N ALA A 302 22.60 13.61 -16.04
CA ALA A 302 23.22 14.88 -15.69
C ALA A 302 24.75 14.78 -15.64
N ALA A 303 25.30 13.69 -15.09
CA ALA A 303 26.75 13.47 -15.00
C ALA A 303 27.38 13.31 -16.39
N GLN A 304 26.73 12.54 -17.25
CA GLN A 304 27.14 12.37 -18.65
C GLN A 304 27.10 13.70 -19.40
N SER A 305 26.05 14.50 -19.19
CA SER A 305 25.88 15.80 -19.83
C SER A 305 26.90 16.83 -19.35
N GLU A 306 27.27 16.80 -18.07
CA GLU A 306 28.31 17.66 -17.49
C GLU A 306 29.69 17.33 -18.07
N CYS A 307 30.06 16.04 -18.11
CA CYS A 307 31.31 15.59 -18.72
C CYS A 307 31.40 16.02 -20.19
N ARG A 308 30.31 15.85 -20.95
CA ARG A 308 30.23 16.28 -22.35
C ARG A 308 30.43 17.79 -22.49
N TYR A 309 29.84 18.59 -21.61
CA TYR A 309 29.98 20.05 -21.64
C TYR A 309 31.43 20.48 -21.37
N LEU A 310 32.06 19.94 -20.34
CA LEU A 310 33.46 20.24 -20.01
C LEU A 310 34.40 19.84 -21.15
N THR A 311 34.12 18.71 -21.82
CA THR A 311 34.85 18.29 -23.03
C THR A 311 34.70 19.31 -24.15
N ILE A 312 33.48 19.78 -24.45
CA ILE A 312 33.23 20.79 -25.50
C ILE A 312 33.93 22.12 -25.15
N GLN A 313 33.87 22.57 -23.89
CA GLN A 313 34.57 23.77 -23.46
C GLN A 313 36.08 23.64 -23.64
N LYS A 314 36.65 22.49 -23.28
CA LYS A 314 38.08 22.22 -23.45
C LYS A 314 38.46 22.17 -24.94
N GLN A 315 37.63 21.55 -25.79
CA GLN A 315 37.82 21.56 -27.24
C GLN A 315 37.84 22.99 -27.80
N GLY A 316 36.84 23.81 -27.44
CA GLY A 316 36.76 25.20 -27.90
C GLY A 316 37.94 26.05 -27.45
N ARG A 317 38.41 25.87 -26.21
CA ARG A 317 39.62 26.55 -25.71
C ARG A 317 40.86 26.15 -26.52
N VAL A 318 41.08 24.85 -26.70
CA VAL A 318 42.24 24.36 -27.47
C VAL A 318 42.17 24.77 -28.93
N GLU A 319 40.98 24.83 -29.51
CA GLU A 319 40.76 25.29 -30.89
C GLU A 319 41.03 26.79 -31.06
N ALA A 320 40.63 27.61 -30.09
CA ALA A 320 40.98 29.03 -30.06
C ALA A 320 42.49 29.23 -29.93
N GLU A 321 43.14 28.54 -28.98
CA GLU A 321 44.60 28.56 -28.80
C GLU A 321 45.32 28.11 -30.09
N LEU A 322 44.83 27.05 -30.76
CA LEU A 322 45.38 26.53 -32.01
C LEU A 322 45.22 27.54 -33.16
N SER A 323 44.07 28.22 -33.25
CA SER A 323 43.83 29.25 -34.26
C SER A 323 44.77 30.44 -34.08
N MET A 324 44.97 30.89 -32.83
CA MET A 324 45.92 31.94 -32.50
C MET A 324 47.36 31.53 -32.82
N ALA A 325 47.77 30.32 -32.46
CA ALA A 325 49.11 29.79 -32.76
C ALA A 325 49.37 29.69 -34.27
N LYS A 326 48.38 29.23 -35.06
CA LYS A 326 48.45 29.22 -36.53
C LYS A 326 48.59 30.64 -37.11
N GLY A 327 47.87 31.61 -36.55
CA GLY A 327 47.99 33.03 -36.92
C GLY A 327 49.38 33.60 -36.64
N GLN A 328 49.95 33.31 -35.47
CA GLN A 328 51.32 33.72 -35.11
C GLN A 328 52.39 33.02 -35.95
N LEU A 329 52.20 31.74 -36.28
CA LEU A 329 53.07 31.01 -37.19
C LEU A 329 53.09 31.66 -38.58
N ALA A 330 51.91 31.96 -39.14
CA ALA A 330 51.78 32.64 -40.43
C ALA A 330 52.45 34.04 -40.41
N ALA A 331 52.32 34.79 -39.32
CA ALA A 331 52.98 36.08 -39.14
C ALA A 331 54.51 35.95 -39.04
N ALA A 332 55.02 34.94 -38.32
CA ALA A 332 56.45 34.67 -38.20
C ALA A 332 57.09 34.30 -39.54
N MET A 333 56.39 33.48 -40.35
CA MET A 333 56.78 33.14 -41.72
C MET A 333 56.75 34.35 -42.66
N LYS A 334 55.69 35.18 -42.59
CA LYS A 334 55.51 36.36 -43.46
C LYS A 334 56.50 37.49 -43.18
N HIS A 335 56.82 37.74 -41.91
CA HIS A 335 57.69 38.85 -41.49
C HIS A 335 59.17 38.46 -41.31
N ARG A 336 59.59 37.27 -41.77
CA ARG A 336 60.97 36.75 -41.67
C ARG A 336 61.59 36.93 -40.27
N ARG A 337 60.82 36.68 -39.20
CA ARG A 337 61.24 36.89 -37.80
C ARG A 337 62.28 35.87 -37.27
N GLY A 338 63.04 35.23 -38.17
CA GLY A 338 64.09 34.24 -37.85
C GLY A 338 63.56 32.80 -37.65
N LEU A 339 64.42 31.81 -37.94
CA LEU A 339 64.10 30.37 -37.87
C LEU A 339 63.60 29.92 -36.50
N ALA A 340 64.14 30.51 -35.42
CA ALA A 340 63.77 30.19 -34.04
C ALA A 340 62.31 30.56 -33.70
N ALA A 341 61.81 31.68 -34.22
CA ALA A 341 60.42 32.10 -33.99
C ALA A 341 59.44 31.20 -34.75
N THR A 342 59.78 30.79 -35.96
CA THR A 342 58.99 29.86 -36.78
C THR A 342 58.93 28.48 -36.11
N ASN A 343 60.08 27.90 -35.74
CA ASN A 343 60.14 26.58 -35.09
C ASN A 343 59.34 26.54 -33.77
N LYS A 344 59.39 27.62 -32.97
CA LYS A 344 58.61 27.74 -31.73
C LYS A 344 57.11 27.60 -32.00
N TRP A 345 56.58 28.32 -32.98
CA TRP A 345 55.15 28.30 -33.28
C TRP A 345 54.71 27.03 -34.03
N GLU A 346 55.58 26.41 -34.84
CA GLU A 346 55.31 25.09 -35.43
C GLU A 346 55.16 23.99 -34.36
N LEU A 347 56.08 23.95 -33.39
CA LEU A 347 56.01 23.03 -32.26
C LEU A 347 54.72 23.25 -31.44
N GLU A 348 54.34 24.51 -31.21
CA GLU A 348 53.12 24.82 -30.47
C GLU A 348 51.85 24.43 -31.25
N VAL A 349 51.80 24.64 -32.56
CA VAL A 349 50.70 24.17 -33.42
C VAL A 349 50.60 22.64 -33.38
N LYS A 350 51.72 21.93 -33.44
CA LYS A 350 51.75 20.46 -33.34
C LYS A 350 51.23 20.00 -31.98
N ARG A 351 51.75 20.56 -30.87
CA ARG A 351 51.32 20.26 -29.50
C ARG A 351 49.82 20.48 -29.29
N LEU A 352 49.28 21.61 -29.75
CA LEU A 352 47.86 21.94 -29.66
C LEU A 352 47.00 21.02 -30.54
N SER A 353 47.50 20.63 -31.73
CA SER A 353 46.82 19.68 -32.62
C SER A 353 46.74 18.27 -32.00
N GLU A 354 47.83 17.80 -31.39
CA GLU A 354 47.85 16.53 -30.64
C GLU A 354 46.93 16.58 -29.41
N MET A 355 46.92 17.70 -28.68
CA MET A 355 46.01 17.88 -27.55
C MET A 355 44.54 17.87 -27.99
N ARG A 356 44.21 18.53 -29.11
CA ARG A 356 42.86 18.48 -29.71
C ARG A 356 42.49 17.05 -30.11
N ALA A 357 43.39 16.34 -30.79
CA ALA A 357 43.18 14.95 -31.20
C ALA A 357 42.94 14.05 -29.97
N ARG A 358 43.73 14.21 -28.90
CA ARG A 358 43.51 13.47 -27.64
C ARG A 358 42.13 13.74 -27.07
N ILE A 359 41.66 14.99 -27.01
CA ILE A 359 40.33 15.32 -26.45
C ILE A 359 39.18 14.74 -27.30
N ILE A 360 39.35 14.64 -28.62
CA ILE A 360 38.31 14.13 -29.55
C ILE A 360 38.29 12.59 -29.60
N LEU A 361 39.47 11.96 -29.64
CA LEU A 361 39.62 10.53 -29.94
C LEU A 361 39.71 9.65 -28.69
N THR A 362 39.85 10.23 -27.50
CA THR A 362 39.96 9.47 -26.24
C THR A 362 38.75 9.68 -25.33
N ASN A 363 38.53 8.73 -24.44
CA ASN A 363 37.44 8.79 -23.45
C ASN A 363 37.83 9.63 -22.22
N VAL A 364 36.82 10.17 -21.54
CA VAL A 364 37.00 10.73 -20.19
C VAL A 364 37.32 9.58 -19.24
N ALA A 365 38.30 9.75 -18.36
CA ALA A 365 38.67 8.73 -17.39
C ALA A 365 37.50 8.39 -16.45
N ASP A 366 37.24 7.10 -16.22
CA ASP A 366 36.09 6.61 -15.45
C ASP A 366 36.01 7.22 -14.04
N ARG A 367 37.17 7.42 -13.38
CA ARG A 367 37.23 8.07 -12.06
C ARG A 367 36.66 9.49 -12.07
N LEU A 368 36.87 10.27 -13.13
CA LEU A 368 36.33 11.63 -13.24
C LEU A 368 34.81 11.62 -13.49
N VAL A 369 34.33 10.65 -14.26
CA VAL A 369 32.88 10.44 -14.47
C VAL A 369 32.21 10.11 -13.14
N GLU A 370 32.80 9.22 -12.36
CA GLU A 370 32.29 8.84 -11.04
C GLU A 370 32.29 10.02 -10.05
N LEU A 371 33.37 10.79 -9.96
CA LEU A 371 33.42 11.99 -9.10
C LEU A 371 32.35 13.02 -9.50
N THR A 372 32.10 13.19 -10.80
CA THR A 372 31.05 14.08 -11.31
C THR A 372 29.66 13.57 -10.94
N ARG A 373 29.45 12.25 -11.00
CA ARG A 373 28.21 11.60 -10.58
C ARG A 373 27.95 11.78 -9.09
N LEU A 374 28.96 11.65 -8.23
CA LEU A 374 28.83 11.87 -6.78
C LEU A 374 28.44 13.32 -6.45
N ARG A 375 29.07 14.30 -7.11
CA ARG A 375 28.72 15.72 -6.97
C ARG A 375 27.26 16.00 -7.34
N LEU A 376 26.79 15.46 -8.46
CA LEU A 376 25.41 15.64 -8.91
C LEU A 376 24.42 14.88 -8.03
N ARG A 377 24.80 13.70 -7.52
CA ARG A 377 24.01 12.99 -6.51
C ARG A 377 23.82 13.85 -5.27
N ALA A 378 24.88 14.43 -4.72
CA ALA A 378 24.81 15.33 -3.56
C ALA A 378 23.88 16.53 -3.83
N MET A 379 23.95 17.10 -5.03
CA MET A 379 23.08 18.20 -5.47
C MET A 379 21.60 17.79 -5.47
N VAL A 380 21.27 16.67 -6.11
CA VAL A 380 19.90 16.17 -6.23
C VAL A 380 19.34 15.85 -4.85
N VAL A 381 20.13 15.20 -3.99
CA VAL A 381 19.77 14.96 -2.57
C VAL A 381 19.44 16.28 -1.87
N GLY A 382 20.32 17.28 -1.95
CA GLY A 382 20.07 18.58 -1.33
C GLY A 382 18.83 19.29 -1.86
N MET A 383 18.47 19.11 -3.13
CA MET A 383 17.23 19.66 -3.71
C MET A 383 15.98 19.01 -3.13
N PHE A 384 15.98 17.68 -2.94
CA PHE A 384 14.87 16.98 -2.27
C PHE A 384 14.74 17.37 -0.79
N GLU A 385 15.86 17.39 -0.06
CA GLU A 385 15.87 17.77 1.37
C GLU A 385 15.42 19.22 1.59
N LYS A 386 15.65 20.10 0.62
CA LYS A 386 15.15 21.49 0.64
C LYS A 386 13.68 21.62 0.23
N ALA A 387 13.22 20.83 -0.74
CA ALA A 387 11.86 20.92 -1.27
C ALA A 387 10.82 20.29 -0.34
N ILE A 388 11.17 19.23 0.37
CA ILE A 388 10.28 18.47 1.24
C ILE A 388 10.68 18.74 2.70
N PRO A 389 9.80 19.33 3.54
CA PRO A 389 10.12 19.56 4.94
C PRO A 389 10.41 18.25 5.70
N ASN A 390 11.36 18.29 6.65
CA ASN A 390 11.79 17.15 7.48
C ASN A 390 12.32 15.94 6.68
N CYS A 391 12.75 16.17 5.44
CA CYS A 391 13.19 15.12 4.53
C CYS A 391 14.67 14.77 4.72
N LYS A 392 14.98 13.47 4.71
CA LYS A 392 16.34 12.94 4.58
C LYS A 392 16.37 11.89 3.47
N VAL A 393 17.28 12.03 2.52
CA VAL A 393 17.53 10.96 1.54
C VAL A 393 18.55 9.99 2.13
N ILE A 394 18.15 8.74 2.33
CA ILE A 394 18.93 7.75 3.09
C ILE A 394 19.60 6.70 2.19
N SER A 395 19.10 6.48 0.99
CA SER A 395 19.63 5.43 0.11
C SER A 395 19.24 5.64 -1.36
N GLN A 396 19.81 4.79 -2.19
CA GLN A 396 19.49 4.62 -3.61
C GLN A 396 19.36 3.10 -3.87
N GLY A 397 18.24 2.67 -4.46
CA GLY A 397 17.95 1.26 -4.71
C GLY A 397 17.44 0.52 -3.47
N ASN A 398 17.93 -0.71 -3.26
CA ASN A 398 17.52 -1.56 -2.14
C ASN A 398 17.98 -0.99 -0.80
N VAL A 399 17.13 -1.05 0.22
CA VAL A 399 17.47 -0.57 1.57
C VAL A 399 16.90 -1.46 2.67
N TYR A 400 17.71 -1.69 3.71
CA TYR A 400 17.31 -2.41 4.92
C TYR A 400 17.02 -1.42 6.05
N LEU A 401 15.86 -1.57 6.66
CA LEU A 401 15.33 -0.72 7.71
C LEU A 401 15.05 -1.58 8.94
N LYS A 402 15.15 -0.99 10.13
CA LYS A 402 14.81 -1.64 11.39
C LYS A 402 13.69 -0.88 12.08
N LEU A 403 12.59 -1.57 12.37
CA LEU A 403 11.46 -1.06 13.13
C LEU A 403 11.35 -1.87 14.42
N HIS A 404 11.79 -1.27 15.53
CA HIS A 404 11.93 -1.97 16.82
C HIS A 404 12.81 -3.24 16.71
N ASP A 405 12.25 -4.43 16.87
CA ASP A 405 12.91 -5.73 16.78
C ASP A 405 12.77 -6.38 15.39
N LYS A 406 12.08 -5.72 14.44
CA LYS A 406 11.79 -6.26 13.11
C LYS A 406 12.62 -5.60 12.02
N SER A 407 12.98 -6.39 11.02
CA SER A 407 13.70 -5.99 9.81
C SER A 407 12.74 -5.79 8.64
N ILE A 408 12.93 -4.70 7.89
CA ILE A 408 12.14 -4.37 6.70
C ILE A 408 13.09 -4.10 5.54
N LYS A 409 12.86 -4.73 4.39
CA LYS A 409 13.60 -4.48 3.15
C LYS A 409 12.71 -3.75 2.15
N LEU A 410 13.16 -2.61 1.63
CA LEU A 410 12.56 -2.03 0.44
C LEU A 410 13.36 -2.47 -0.77
N HIS A 411 12.74 -3.24 -1.65
CA HIS A 411 13.34 -3.68 -2.90
C HIS A 411 12.89 -2.74 -4.02
N VAL A 412 13.81 -2.01 -4.64
CA VAL A 412 13.49 -1.10 -5.75
C VAL A 412 14.05 -1.69 -7.03
N PRO A 413 13.21 -2.28 -7.91
CA PRO A 413 13.70 -2.93 -9.12
C PRO A 413 14.38 -1.94 -10.08
N SER A 414 15.44 -2.40 -10.76
CA SER A 414 16.22 -1.60 -11.71
C SER A 414 15.59 -1.48 -13.10
N ARG A 415 14.27 -1.62 -13.21
CA ARG A 415 13.51 -1.58 -14.47
C ARG A 415 12.22 -0.79 -14.30
N ASP A 416 11.66 -0.33 -15.41
CA ASP A 416 10.47 0.54 -15.43
C ASP A 416 9.30 -0.04 -16.25
N ALA A 417 9.42 -1.29 -16.71
CA ALA A 417 8.38 -1.98 -17.47
C ALA A 417 7.23 -2.40 -16.55
N VAL A 418 6.00 -2.08 -16.94
CA VAL A 418 4.78 -2.53 -16.25
C VAL A 418 4.64 -4.04 -16.43
N SER A 419 4.61 -4.78 -15.33
CA SER A 419 4.38 -6.23 -15.29
C SER A 419 3.57 -6.61 -14.06
N ASP A 420 2.78 -7.68 -14.16
CA ASP A 420 2.17 -8.35 -13.01
C ASP A 420 3.04 -9.48 -12.43
N GLU A 421 4.22 -9.71 -12.99
CA GLU A 421 5.19 -10.74 -12.55
C GLU A 421 6.15 -10.20 -11.49
N LEU A 422 5.98 -8.97 -10.99
CA LEU A 422 6.89 -8.36 -10.02
C LEU A 422 7.09 -9.24 -8.77
N LEU A 423 6.01 -9.83 -8.27
CA LEU A 423 6.07 -10.72 -7.10
C LEU A 423 6.71 -12.06 -7.45
N ALA A 424 6.38 -12.60 -8.63
CA ALA A 424 6.95 -13.86 -9.13
C ALA A 424 8.48 -13.76 -9.31
N ASP A 425 8.95 -12.71 -10.00
CA ASP A 425 10.36 -12.47 -10.30
C ASP A 425 11.24 -12.32 -9.04
N PHE A 426 10.67 -11.80 -7.95
CA PHE A 426 11.33 -11.73 -6.65
C PHE A 426 11.23 -13.08 -5.92
N GLY A 427 10.03 -13.66 -5.88
CA GLY A 427 9.76 -14.94 -5.23
C GLY A 427 10.65 -16.05 -5.78
N ASP A 428 10.87 -16.16 -7.08
CA ASP A 428 11.71 -17.24 -7.64
C ASP A 428 13.19 -17.16 -7.19
N LYS A 429 13.60 -16.05 -6.54
CA LYS A 429 14.97 -15.81 -6.10
C LYS A 429 15.12 -15.70 -4.57
N TYR A 430 14.02 -15.75 -3.81
CA TYR A 430 14.04 -15.50 -2.36
C TYR A 430 14.91 -16.51 -1.60
N GLY A 431 15.01 -17.76 -2.07
CA GLY A 431 15.80 -18.81 -1.42
C GLY A 431 17.27 -18.43 -1.25
N SER A 432 17.83 -17.65 -2.20
CA SER A 432 19.19 -17.12 -2.06
C SER A 432 19.33 -16.16 -0.88
N GLU A 433 18.26 -15.44 -0.51
CA GLU A 433 18.28 -14.53 0.64
C GLU A 433 18.16 -15.29 1.96
N VAL A 434 17.43 -16.41 1.97
CA VAL A 434 17.37 -17.36 3.11
C VAL A 434 18.75 -17.94 3.38
N PHE A 435 19.43 -18.48 2.36
CA PHE A 435 20.77 -19.06 2.53
C PHE A 435 21.83 -18.06 3.00
N ASN A 436 21.64 -16.76 2.73
CA ASN A 436 22.58 -15.71 3.11
C ASN A 436 22.17 -14.98 4.40
N ASP A 437 21.11 -15.41 5.09
CA ASP A 437 20.53 -14.73 6.27
C ASP A 437 20.23 -13.24 6.01
N THR A 438 19.71 -12.94 4.82
CA THR A 438 19.39 -11.56 4.37
C THR A 438 17.91 -11.32 4.13
N LEU A 439 17.07 -12.35 4.24
CA LEU A 439 15.62 -12.21 4.10
C LEU A 439 15.05 -11.45 5.30
N ALA A 440 14.48 -10.27 5.04
CA ALA A 440 13.87 -9.44 6.07
C ALA A 440 12.50 -9.99 6.52
N ASP A 441 12.06 -9.64 7.74
CA ASP A 441 10.72 -9.98 8.27
C ASP A 441 9.61 -9.52 7.32
N LEU A 442 9.83 -8.36 6.69
CA LEU A 442 8.97 -7.79 5.67
C LEU A 442 9.79 -7.26 4.50
N THR A 443 9.55 -7.77 3.29
CA THR A 443 10.11 -7.20 2.05
C THR A 443 9.01 -6.50 1.25
N ILE A 444 9.26 -5.28 0.80
CA ILE A 444 8.32 -4.49 0.00
C ILE A 444 8.97 -4.12 -1.34
N ILE A 445 8.40 -4.62 -2.42
CA ILE A 445 8.78 -4.32 -3.80
C ILE A 445 8.16 -2.99 -4.21
N CYS A 446 8.99 -1.97 -4.35
CA CYS A 446 8.64 -0.61 -4.71
C CYS A 446 8.97 -0.35 -6.18
N HIS A 447 8.16 -0.90 -7.09
CA HIS A 447 8.30 -0.63 -8.54
C HIS A 447 7.61 0.70 -8.91
N PRO A 448 8.20 1.55 -9.77
CA PRO A 448 7.65 2.87 -10.11
C PRO A 448 6.30 2.82 -10.83
N TYR A 449 5.95 1.70 -11.44
CA TYR A 449 4.68 1.50 -12.15
C TYR A 449 4.01 0.16 -11.79
N ALA A 450 4.03 -0.20 -10.51
CA ALA A 450 3.33 -1.38 -10.00
C ALA A 450 1.83 -1.32 -10.30
N LEU A 451 1.22 -2.46 -10.64
CA LEU A 451 -0.19 -2.51 -11.00
C LEU A 451 -1.12 -2.44 -9.78
N ASN A 452 -0.76 -3.13 -8.71
CA ASN A 452 -1.60 -3.25 -7.53
C ASN A 452 -0.80 -3.69 -6.29
N HIS A 453 -1.48 -3.73 -5.15
CA HIS A 453 -0.97 -4.39 -3.96
C HIS A 453 -1.11 -5.91 -4.10
N ARG A 454 -0.02 -6.60 -3.81
CA ARG A 454 0.06 -8.06 -3.72
C ARG A 454 0.85 -8.45 -2.48
N LEU A 455 0.57 -9.63 -1.95
CA LEU A 455 1.41 -10.24 -0.91
C LEU A 455 1.56 -11.74 -1.11
N VAL A 456 2.69 -12.27 -0.64
CA VAL A 456 2.88 -13.70 -0.42
C VAL A 456 3.70 -13.97 0.84
N GLY A 457 3.35 -15.03 1.57
CA GLY A 457 4.14 -15.56 2.68
C GLY A 457 5.27 -16.48 2.20
N ARG A 458 6.41 -16.44 2.91
CA ARG A 458 7.58 -17.28 2.65
C ARG A 458 8.12 -17.82 3.96
N GLU A 459 8.63 -19.03 3.92
CA GLU A 459 9.29 -19.64 5.07
C GLU A 459 10.78 -19.30 5.05
N ASP A 460 11.28 -18.93 6.22
CA ASP A 460 12.69 -18.78 6.55
C ASP A 460 13.04 -19.78 7.65
N SER A 461 14.33 -20.01 7.88
CA SER A 461 14.80 -20.89 8.96
C SER A 461 15.58 -20.08 9.98
N LYS A 462 15.15 -20.11 11.24
CA LYS A 462 15.88 -19.50 12.35
C LYS A 462 16.08 -20.53 13.45
N ASP A 463 17.35 -20.78 13.80
CA ASP A 463 17.72 -21.75 14.83
C ASP A 463 17.12 -23.16 14.58
N GLY A 464 16.99 -23.55 13.30
CA GLY A 464 16.40 -24.83 12.89
C GLY A 464 14.87 -24.88 12.94
N MET A 465 14.21 -23.75 13.24
CA MET A 465 12.75 -23.65 13.29
C MET A 465 12.22 -22.79 12.13
N PRO A 466 11.08 -23.18 11.52
CA PRO A 466 10.46 -22.38 10.48
C PRO A 466 9.93 -21.06 11.06
N VAL A 467 10.15 -19.98 10.32
CA VAL A 467 9.65 -18.62 10.62
C VAL A 467 8.99 -18.05 9.38
N THR A 468 7.79 -17.48 9.54
CA THR A 468 7.08 -16.89 8.41
C THR A 468 7.54 -15.45 8.15
N LYS A 469 7.87 -15.15 6.90
CA LYS A 469 8.26 -13.83 6.37
C LYS A 469 7.28 -13.40 5.29
N PHE A 470 7.17 -12.10 5.04
CA PHE A 470 6.20 -11.57 4.07
C PHE A 470 6.86 -10.75 2.97
N VAL A 471 6.42 -10.97 1.73
CA VAL A 471 6.82 -10.18 0.57
C VAL A 471 5.59 -9.48 0.02
N HIS A 472 5.65 -8.16 -0.12
CA HIS A 472 4.59 -7.32 -0.64
C HIS A 472 5.02 -6.58 -1.91
N VAL A 473 4.08 -6.27 -2.80
CA VAL A 473 4.24 -5.28 -3.85
C VAL A 473 3.51 -4.00 -3.45
N ALA A 474 4.20 -2.86 -3.43
CA ALA A 474 3.58 -1.58 -3.11
C ALA A 474 2.84 -1.00 -4.33
N PRO A 475 1.53 -0.68 -4.22
CA PRO A 475 0.82 0.04 -5.28
C PRO A 475 1.40 1.45 -5.45
N ILE A 476 1.14 2.08 -6.60
CA ILE A 476 1.59 3.45 -6.87
C ILE A 476 0.55 4.49 -6.42
N CYS A 477 1.01 5.65 -5.95
CA CYS A 477 0.18 6.70 -5.37
C CYS A 477 -0.21 7.78 -6.41
N VAL A 478 -1.11 7.43 -7.34
CA VAL A 478 -1.57 8.32 -8.43
C VAL A 478 -3.10 8.44 -8.50
N ASP A 479 -3.61 9.47 -9.16
CA ASP A 479 -5.05 9.67 -9.41
C ASP A 479 -5.40 8.97 -10.73
N ASP A 480 -5.79 7.71 -10.63
CA ASP A 480 -6.14 6.86 -11.76
C ASP A 480 -7.34 7.38 -12.54
N VAL A 481 -8.37 7.90 -11.85
CA VAL A 481 -9.58 8.44 -12.47
C VAL A 481 -9.24 9.65 -13.33
N PHE A 482 -8.47 10.60 -12.78
CA PHE A 482 -8.04 11.78 -13.51
C PHE A 482 -7.11 11.43 -14.67
N LEU A 483 -6.12 10.55 -14.45
CA LEU A 483 -5.16 10.17 -15.47
C LEU A 483 -5.82 9.43 -16.63
N THR A 484 -6.75 8.52 -16.34
CA THR A 484 -7.49 7.76 -17.36
C THR A 484 -8.32 8.70 -18.24
N ASP A 485 -9.02 9.66 -17.64
CA ASP A 485 -9.79 10.69 -18.36
C ASP A 485 -8.86 11.58 -19.22
N SER A 486 -7.77 12.07 -18.62
CA SER A 486 -6.81 12.98 -19.26
C SER A 486 -5.95 12.35 -20.37
N LEU A 487 -5.90 11.02 -20.42
CA LEU A 487 -5.10 10.24 -21.37
C LEU A 487 -5.95 9.37 -22.29
N ARG A 488 -7.28 9.49 -22.23
CA ARG A 488 -8.24 8.68 -23.00
C ARG A 488 -7.96 8.69 -24.51
N ASP A 489 -7.62 9.86 -25.03
CA ASP A 489 -7.38 10.11 -26.47
C ASP A 489 -5.89 10.05 -26.85
N SER A 490 -5.00 9.87 -25.86
CA SER A 490 -3.58 9.66 -26.15
C SER A 490 -3.34 8.24 -26.65
N THR A 491 -2.44 8.05 -27.62
CA THR A 491 -2.12 6.71 -28.16
C THR A 491 -1.70 5.78 -27.02
N ARG A 492 -2.60 4.85 -26.72
CA ARG A 492 -2.45 3.84 -25.68
C ARG A 492 -1.14 3.07 -25.96
N LYS A 493 -0.24 2.96 -24.96
CA LYS A 493 0.94 2.05 -24.89
C LYS A 493 2.37 2.63 -25.05
N MET A 494 2.60 3.94 -25.21
CA MET A 494 3.98 4.46 -25.33
C MET A 494 4.67 4.79 -23.99
N HIS A 495 3.93 5.22 -22.97
CA HIS A 495 4.47 5.48 -21.61
C HIS A 495 4.08 4.36 -20.64
N PRO A 496 4.98 3.93 -19.72
CA PRO A 496 4.65 2.94 -18.69
C PRO A 496 3.39 3.29 -17.89
N ILE A 497 3.24 4.54 -17.42
CA ILE A 497 2.02 4.93 -16.69
C ILE A 497 0.73 4.69 -17.48
N SER A 498 0.70 4.95 -18.79
CA SER A 498 -0.47 4.68 -19.61
C SER A 498 -0.74 3.18 -19.70
N LYS A 499 0.30 2.33 -19.76
CA LYS A 499 0.12 0.87 -19.69
C LYS A 499 -0.44 0.42 -18.35
N ALA A 500 -0.02 1.05 -17.25
CA ALA A 500 -0.49 0.74 -15.91
C ALA A 500 -1.97 1.13 -15.73
N ILE A 501 -2.34 2.40 -15.91
CA ILE A 501 -3.71 2.89 -15.62
C ILE A 501 -4.80 2.26 -16.49
N PHE A 502 -4.47 1.86 -17.74
CA PHE A 502 -5.42 1.19 -18.64
C PHE A 502 -5.41 -0.34 -18.47
N ASN A 503 -4.59 -0.88 -17.56
CA ASN A 503 -4.66 -2.29 -17.20
C ASN A 503 -5.89 -2.51 -16.29
N PRO A 504 -6.77 -3.48 -16.59
CA PRO A 504 -7.94 -3.76 -15.76
C PRO A 504 -7.62 -4.10 -14.30
N GLN A 505 -6.44 -4.66 -14.02
CA GLN A 505 -6.01 -5.02 -12.66
C GLN A 505 -5.53 -3.82 -11.83
N PHE A 506 -5.36 -2.65 -12.45
CA PHE A 506 -4.72 -1.50 -11.83
C PHE A 506 -5.52 -0.96 -10.65
N LYS A 507 -4.86 -0.84 -9.49
CA LYS A 507 -5.44 -0.25 -8.28
C LYS A 507 -4.38 0.61 -7.58
N PRO A 508 -4.50 1.94 -7.59
CA PRO A 508 -3.55 2.81 -6.90
C PRO A 508 -3.81 2.84 -5.39
N GLY A 509 -2.79 3.21 -4.63
CA GLY A 509 -2.87 3.25 -3.17
C GLY A 509 -1.60 3.79 -2.51
N ALA A 510 -1.58 3.73 -1.17
CA ALA A 510 -0.37 3.89 -0.37
C ALA A 510 -0.37 2.82 0.73
N LEU A 511 0.81 2.40 1.19
CA LEU A 511 0.91 1.40 2.24
C LEU A 511 0.99 2.05 3.62
N PHE A 512 0.37 1.43 4.60
CA PHE A 512 0.51 1.76 6.01
C PHE A 512 1.00 0.52 6.76
N ILE A 513 2.19 0.63 7.34
CA ILE A 513 2.86 -0.45 8.07
C ILE A 513 2.67 -0.19 9.55
N SER A 514 2.22 -1.18 10.30
CA SER A 514 2.07 -1.10 11.74
C SER A 514 2.70 -2.30 12.43
N LEU A 515 3.39 -2.04 13.53
CA LEU A 515 3.86 -3.05 14.47
C LEU A 515 2.92 -3.02 15.68
N SER A 516 2.24 -4.12 15.96
CA SER A 516 1.40 -4.28 17.16
C SER A 516 1.41 -5.74 17.59
N ASN A 517 1.36 -6.01 18.89
CA ASN A 517 1.48 -7.37 19.44
C ASN A 517 2.76 -8.13 18.98
N GLY A 518 3.79 -7.43 18.47
CA GLY A 518 4.97 -8.05 17.85
C GLY A 518 4.76 -8.56 16.42
N ILE A 519 3.62 -8.23 15.80
CA ILE A 519 3.24 -8.60 14.43
C ILE A 519 3.38 -7.36 13.53
N LEU A 520 4.05 -7.51 12.38
CA LEU A 520 4.04 -6.52 11.31
C LEU A 520 2.79 -6.71 10.44
N SER A 521 1.99 -5.66 10.32
CA SER A 521 0.82 -5.61 9.42
C SER A 521 1.02 -4.53 8.35
N VAL A 522 0.62 -4.83 7.11
CA VAL A 522 0.75 -3.93 5.96
C VAL A 522 -0.61 -3.73 5.31
N ASP A 523 -1.08 -2.49 5.29
CA ASP A 523 -2.42 -2.13 4.83
C ASP A 523 -2.36 -1.27 3.56
N SER A 524 -3.06 -1.68 2.52
CA SER A 524 -3.18 -0.93 1.26
C SER A 524 -4.33 0.08 1.34
N LEU A 525 -4.00 1.36 1.52
CA LEU A 525 -4.97 2.45 1.62
C LEU A 525 -5.42 2.94 0.23
N PRO A 526 -6.72 2.86 -0.11
CA PRO A 526 -7.24 3.43 -1.34
C PRO A 526 -7.08 4.96 -1.37
N ILE A 527 -6.80 5.52 -2.54
CA ILE A 527 -6.56 6.98 -2.72
C ILE A 527 -7.70 7.84 -2.16
N LYS A 528 -8.95 7.42 -2.31
CA LYS A 528 -10.12 8.14 -1.80
C LYS A 528 -10.26 8.11 -0.27
N SER A 529 -9.61 7.17 0.41
CA SER A 529 -9.67 7.01 1.87
C SER A 529 -8.57 7.78 2.63
N LEU A 530 -7.50 8.18 1.92
CA LEU A 530 -6.29 8.74 2.53
C LEU A 530 -6.56 9.96 3.42
N SER A 531 -7.40 10.90 2.96
CA SER A 531 -7.70 12.17 3.65
C SER A 531 -9.04 12.21 4.39
N LYS A 532 -9.78 11.09 4.47
CA LYS A 532 -11.14 11.04 5.08
C LYS A 532 -11.15 10.79 6.60
N VAL A 533 -9.99 10.83 7.26
CA VAL A 533 -9.88 10.56 8.70
C VAL A 533 -9.94 11.87 9.48
N GLU A 534 -10.84 11.99 10.45
CA GLU A 534 -10.76 13.09 11.42
C GLU A 534 -9.66 12.77 12.45
N ALA A 535 -8.86 13.77 12.82
CA ALA A 535 -7.81 13.61 13.82
C ALA A 535 -8.44 13.15 15.14
N VAL A 536 -8.06 11.96 15.61
CA VAL A 536 -8.54 11.43 16.88
C VAL A 536 -7.58 11.87 17.97
N LEU A 537 -7.90 12.98 18.64
CA LEU A 537 -7.26 13.36 19.89
C LEU A 537 -7.93 12.57 21.03
N GLY A 538 -7.20 11.65 21.65
CA GLY A 538 -7.50 11.14 23.00
C GLY A 538 -8.58 10.06 23.14
N THR A 539 -8.73 9.10 22.22
CA THR A 539 -9.68 7.98 22.41
C THR A 539 -9.03 6.59 22.32
N ASN A 540 -9.45 5.68 23.20
CA ASN A 540 -9.08 4.26 23.29
C ASN A 540 -9.70 3.35 22.19
N PHE A 541 -9.84 3.83 20.94
CA PHE A 541 -10.54 3.11 19.85
C PHE A 541 -9.59 2.35 18.91
N ALA A 542 -10.15 1.35 18.21
CA ALA A 542 -9.45 0.46 17.28
C ALA A 542 -8.68 1.25 16.21
N PHE A 543 -7.37 1.14 16.31
CA PHE A 543 -6.38 1.97 15.63
C PHE A 543 -5.83 1.18 14.42
N PRO A 544 -5.71 1.74 13.20
CA PRO A 544 -5.70 3.15 12.80
C PRO A 544 -6.96 3.65 12.04
N TYR A 545 -8.11 2.98 12.15
CA TYR A 545 -9.34 3.30 11.36
C TYR A 545 -10.56 3.66 12.23
N PRO A 546 -10.49 4.70 13.08
CA PRO A 546 -11.38 4.93 14.23
C PRO A 546 -12.85 5.28 13.92
N LYS A 547 -13.29 5.20 12.65
CA LYS A 547 -14.68 5.42 12.24
C LYS A 547 -15.18 4.42 11.19
N THR A 548 -14.27 3.64 10.61
CA THR A 548 -14.64 2.68 9.58
C THR A 548 -14.96 1.38 10.28
N LYS A 549 -16.23 0.96 10.17
CA LYS A 549 -16.67 -0.34 10.67
C LYS A 549 -16.41 -1.41 9.63
N TYR A 550 -16.13 -2.62 10.08
CA TYR A 550 -15.69 -3.72 9.22
C TYR A 550 -16.55 -4.97 9.39
N TYR A 551 -16.72 -5.69 8.27
CA TYR A 551 -16.97 -7.12 8.33
C TYR A 551 -15.62 -7.80 8.55
N ASN A 552 -15.58 -8.81 9.41
CA ASN A 552 -14.38 -9.56 9.75
C ASN A 552 -14.69 -11.04 9.52
N VAL A 553 -13.93 -11.67 8.64
CA VAL A 553 -14.05 -13.09 8.30
C VAL A 553 -12.85 -13.83 8.87
N TYR A 554 -13.09 -14.81 9.72
CA TYR A 554 -12.06 -15.73 10.17
C TYR A 554 -11.89 -16.84 9.14
N VAL A 555 -10.65 -17.06 8.69
CA VAL A 555 -10.33 -18.01 7.62
C VAL A 555 -9.28 -18.99 8.13
N ASN A 556 -9.59 -20.28 8.03
CA ASN A 556 -8.63 -21.37 8.16
C ASN A 556 -8.73 -22.25 6.90
N THR A 557 -7.68 -23.01 6.61
CA THR A 557 -7.71 -23.96 5.49
C THR A 557 -6.77 -25.14 5.74
N ASP A 558 -7.03 -26.27 5.08
CA ASP A 558 -6.18 -27.47 5.12
C ASP A 558 -5.81 -27.86 6.55
N ASN A 559 -6.82 -28.20 7.34
CA ASN A 559 -6.64 -28.57 8.74
C ASN A 559 -6.08 -30.00 8.89
N HIS A 560 -6.34 -30.90 7.93
CA HIS A 560 -5.82 -32.28 7.88
C HIS A 560 -5.92 -33.03 9.22
N PHE A 561 -7.10 -33.06 9.84
CA PHE A 561 -7.30 -33.89 11.04
C PHE A 561 -6.94 -35.36 10.75
N GLY A 562 -6.12 -35.93 11.62
CA GLY A 562 -5.53 -37.26 11.45
C GLY A 562 -4.29 -37.35 10.55
N GLY A 563 -3.89 -36.28 9.85
CA GLY A 563 -2.66 -36.27 9.04
C GLY A 563 -1.41 -36.20 9.91
N SER A 564 -0.36 -36.94 9.55
CA SER A 564 0.96 -36.86 10.20
C SER A 564 1.61 -35.48 10.04
N ALA A 565 1.28 -34.78 8.94
CA ALA A 565 1.79 -33.44 8.64
C ALA A 565 1.11 -32.31 9.42
N LYS A 566 0.07 -32.60 10.21
CA LYS A 566 -0.67 -31.57 10.97
C LYS A 566 0.23 -30.94 12.04
N ARG A 567 0.28 -29.61 12.07
CA ARG A 567 1.04 -28.87 13.09
C ARG A 567 0.23 -28.74 14.37
N PHE A 568 0.86 -29.09 15.48
CA PHE A 568 0.29 -28.97 16.81
C PHE A 568 1.10 -28.02 17.69
N ILE A 569 0.40 -27.28 18.54
CA ILE A 569 0.93 -26.35 19.53
C ILE A 569 0.57 -26.88 20.91
N TRP A 570 1.57 -27.07 21.76
CA TRP A 570 1.35 -27.47 23.15
C TRP A 570 0.78 -26.31 23.96
N ASP A 571 -0.39 -26.51 24.56
CA ASP A 571 -0.94 -25.60 25.55
C ASP A 571 -0.60 -26.09 26.96
N PRO A 572 0.32 -25.42 27.69
CA PRO A 572 0.69 -25.85 29.03
C PRO A 572 -0.46 -25.72 30.05
N LYS A 573 -1.44 -24.84 29.80
CA LYS A 573 -2.56 -24.63 30.74
C LYS A 573 -3.57 -25.78 30.68
N GLN A 574 -3.95 -26.20 29.48
CA GLN A 574 -4.88 -27.31 29.27
C GLN A 574 -4.17 -28.68 29.21
N ARG A 575 -2.83 -28.68 29.12
CA ARG A 575 -2.00 -29.89 28.98
C ARG A 575 -2.40 -30.73 27.78
N MET A 576 -2.63 -30.05 26.64
CA MET A 576 -3.03 -30.70 25.39
C MET A 576 -2.39 -30.04 24.17
N HIS A 577 -2.37 -30.78 23.06
CA HIS A 577 -1.97 -30.26 21.76
C HIS A 577 -3.16 -29.66 21.02
N LEU A 578 -3.09 -28.38 20.70
CA LEU A 578 -4.05 -27.67 19.87
C LEU A 578 -3.53 -27.65 18.43
N GLY A 579 -4.38 -27.89 17.42
CA GLY A 579 -4.01 -27.50 16.07
C GLY A 579 -3.98 -25.98 15.95
N VAL A 580 -3.49 -25.48 14.82
CA VAL A 580 -3.25 -24.04 14.62
C VAL A 580 -4.54 -23.22 14.69
N ASN A 581 -5.62 -23.76 14.12
CA ASN A 581 -6.95 -23.19 14.20
C ASN A 581 -7.49 -23.18 15.64
N GLU A 582 -7.41 -24.31 16.35
CA GLU A 582 -7.85 -24.42 17.74
C GLU A 582 -7.05 -23.50 18.67
N ALA A 583 -5.75 -23.32 18.40
CA ALA A 583 -4.89 -22.41 19.13
C ALA A 583 -5.30 -20.94 18.94
N ALA A 584 -5.71 -20.55 17.73
CA ALA A 584 -6.23 -19.20 17.47
C ALA A 584 -7.59 -18.96 18.14
N ILE A 585 -8.48 -19.98 18.14
CA ILE A 585 -9.75 -19.93 18.87
C ILE A 585 -9.51 -19.80 20.38
N GLU A 586 -8.59 -20.58 20.94
CA GLU A 586 -8.22 -20.51 22.35
C GLU A 586 -7.57 -19.16 22.72
N LEU A 587 -6.78 -18.55 21.82
CA LEU A 587 -6.26 -17.19 22.01
C LEU A 587 -7.40 -16.17 22.11
N MET A 588 -8.44 -16.29 21.27
CA MET A 588 -9.64 -15.44 21.35
C MET A 588 -10.43 -15.70 22.64
N ARG A 589 -10.55 -16.97 23.05
CA ARG A 589 -11.22 -17.38 24.30
C ARG A 589 -10.53 -16.76 25.51
N ARG A 590 -9.20 -16.83 25.59
CA ARG A 590 -8.39 -16.19 26.64
C ARG A 590 -8.43 -14.67 26.61
N GLY A 591 -8.70 -14.09 25.45
CA GLY A 591 -8.98 -12.66 25.28
C GLY A 591 -10.37 -12.24 25.78
N GLY A 592 -11.24 -13.18 26.19
CA GLY A 592 -12.59 -12.88 26.66
C GLY A 592 -13.58 -12.50 25.55
N LEU A 593 -13.32 -12.89 24.30
CA LEU A 593 -14.07 -12.39 23.14
C LEU A 593 -15.40 -13.10 22.87
N PHE A 594 -15.74 -14.19 23.57
CA PHE A 594 -16.89 -15.05 23.22
C PHE A 594 -18.23 -14.51 23.74
N THR A 595 -18.43 -13.21 23.62
CA THR A 595 -19.71 -12.53 23.87
C THR A 595 -20.19 -11.88 22.58
N ALA A 596 -21.49 -11.64 22.45
CA ALA A 596 -22.03 -10.95 21.27
C ALA A 596 -21.47 -9.52 21.10
N SER A 597 -21.02 -8.88 22.18
CA SER A 597 -20.48 -7.52 22.16
C SER A 597 -19.01 -7.46 21.81
N ASP A 598 -18.24 -8.43 22.29
CA ASP A 598 -16.78 -8.42 22.20
C ASP A 598 -16.29 -9.25 21.02
N MET A 599 -17.11 -10.18 20.51
CA MET A 599 -16.75 -11.01 19.36
C MET A 599 -16.51 -10.14 18.13
N PRO A 600 -15.28 -10.13 17.57
CA PRO A 600 -14.95 -9.27 16.45
C PRO A 600 -15.29 -9.91 15.10
N VAL A 601 -15.48 -11.23 15.05
CA VAL A 601 -15.71 -12.01 13.82
C VAL A 601 -17.20 -12.09 13.50
N HIS A 602 -17.55 -11.94 12.23
CA HIS A 602 -18.92 -12.02 11.73
C HIS A 602 -19.18 -13.26 10.88
N MET A 603 -18.14 -13.89 10.35
CA MET A 603 -18.25 -15.04 9.45
C MET A 603 -17.01 -15.93 9.61
N VAL A 604 -17.17 -17.23 9.44
CA VAL A 604 -16.10 -18.22 9.41
C VAL A 604 -16.11 -18.94 8.06
N ALA A 605 -14.92 -19.08 7.47
CA ALA A 605 -14.70 -19.87 6.27
C ALA A 605 -13.58 -20.89 6.55
N GLU A 606 -13.95 -22.16 6.65
CA GLU A 606 -13.01 -23.27 6.91
C GLU A 606 -12.76 -24.02 5.61
N LEU A 607 -11.83 -23.51 4.79
CA LEU A 607 -11.71 -23.90 3.39
C LEU A 607 -10.88 -25.17 3.18
N ASP A 608 -11.27 -25.98 2.20
CA ASP A 608 -10.58 -27.21 1.80
C ASP A 608 -10.53 -28.31 2.90
N ASP A 609 -9.46 -29.09 3.00
CA ASP A 609 -9.44 -30.36 3.73
C ASP A 609 -9.63 -30.22 5.24
N ALA A 610 -10.77 -30.73 5.75
CA ALA A 610 -10.97 -30.87 7.19
C ALA A 610 -10.16 -32.08 7.71
N THR A 611 -10.34 -33.24 7.12
CA THR A 611 -9.56 -34.47 7.37
C THR A 611 -8.43 -34.60 6.37
N ASP A 612 -7.39 -35.40 6.67
CA ASP A 612 -6.28 -35.63 5.73
C ASP A 612 -6.75 -36.34 4.45
N GLY A 613 -7.79 -37.17 4.54
CA GLY A 613 -8.46 -37.76 3.38
C GLY A 613 -7.70 -38.88 2.67
N ASN A 614 -6.37 -38.94 2.79
CA ASN A 614 -5.53 -39.99 2.19
C ASN A 614 -5.83 -41.37 2.81
N LEU A 615 -6.24 -42.33 1.98
CA LEU A 615 -6.72 -43.67 2.37
C LEU A 615 -5.65 -44.75 2.25
N TRP A 616 -5.97 -45.90 2.85
CA TRP A 616 -5.36 -47.21 2.70
C TRP A 616 -5.12 -47.70 1.26
N PHE A 617 -5.86 -47.21 0.25
CA PHE A 617 -5.78 -47.72 -1.12
C PHE A 617 -4.65 -47.09 -1.95
N ASN A 618 -4.09 -45.96 -1.50
CA ASN A 618 -2.90 -45.35 -2.09
C ASN A 618 -1.99 -44.79 -0.99
N PRO A 619 -1.51 -45.63 -0.05
CA PRO A 619 -0.79 -45.16 1.11
C PRO A 619 0.58 -44.66 0.68
N THR A 620 0.76 -43.35 0.70
CA THR A 620 2.10 -42.78 0.77
C THR A 620 2.65 -43.07 2.16
N TYR A 621 3.39 -44.17 2.30
CA TYR A 621 4.16 -44.50 3.50
C TYR A 621 5.27 -43.46 3.72
N ARG A 622 4.88 -42.30 4.25
CA ARG A 622 5.73 -41.15 4.52
C ARG A 622 5.72 -40.90 6.03
N PRO A 623 6.49 -41.68 6.81
CA PRO A 623 6.61 -41.43 8.24
C PRO A 623 7.18 -40.02 8.44
N ASP A 624 6.64 -39.29 9.41
CA ASP A 624 7.25 -38.03 9.82
C ASP A 624 8.68 -38.30 10.36
N PRO A 625 9.69 -37.48 9.98
CA PRO A 625 11.08 -37.68 10.39
C PRO A 625 11.30 -37.65 11.91
N GLU A 626 10.40 -37.06 12.69
CA GLU A 626 10.46 -36.98 14.15
C GLU A 626 9.81 -38.19 14.86
N VAL A 627 9.23 -39.13 14.11
CA VAL A 627 8.66 -40.36 14.68
C VAL A 627 9.77 -41.24 15.26
N MET A 628 9.67 -41.54 16.56
CA MET A 628 10.56 -42.48 17.22
C MET A 628 10.16 -43.93 16.91
N PRO A 629 11.11 -44.80 16.54
CA PRO A 629 10.89 -46.24 16.53
C PRO A 629 10.45 -46.73 17.91
N LEU A 630 9.58 -47.75 17.95
CA LEU A 630 9.03 -48.27 19.22
C LEU A 630 10.12 -48.61 20.24
N ILE A 631 11.19 -49.30 19.82
CA ILE A 631 12.31 -49.67 20.69
C ILE A 631 13.00 -48.46 21.34
N ARG A 632 13.01 -47.30 20.67
CA ARG A 632 13.56 -46.06 21.24
C ARG A 632 12.59 -45.44 22.25
N ILE A 633 11.29 -45.51 21.98
CA ILE A 633 10.26 -45.06 22.93
C ILE A 633 10.32 -45.89 24.20
N GLU A 634 10.44 -47.22 24.08
CA GLU A 634 10.57 -48.14 25.22
C GLU A 634 11.81 -47.81 26.06
N ALA A 635 12.98 -47.69 25.43
CA ALA A 635 14.22 -47.36 26.12
C ALA A 635 14.15 -45.98 26.81
N TRP A 636 13.56 -44.98 26.13
CA TRP A 636 13.39 -43.64 26.69
C TRP A 636 12.42 -43.63 27.88
N LEU A 637 11.27 -44.31 27.76
CA LEU A 637 10.27 -44.43 28.84
C LEU A 637 10.89 -45.11 30.07
N GLN A 638 11.63 -46.21 29.88
CA GLN A 638 12.33 -46.86 30.99
C GLN A 638 13.34 -45.92 31.67
N GLY A 639 14.10 -45.16 30.88
CA GLY A 639 15.06 -44.18 31.39
C GLY A 639 14.39 -43.09 32.24
N ILE A 640 13.36 -42.43 31.70
CA ILE A 640 12.69 -41.33 32.39
C ILE A 640 11.89 -41.80 33.60
N THR A 641 11.30 -43.01 33.56
CA THR A 641 10.67 -43.61 34.75
C THR A 641 11.69 -43.83 35.87
N ALA A 642 12.90 -44.29 35.56
CA ALA A 642 13.96 -44.43 36.55
C ALA A 642 14.43 -43.06 37.10
N ASP A 643 14.47 -42.01 36.28
CA ASP A 643 14.75 -40.63 36.72
C ASP A 643 13.66 -40.10 37.66
N ILE A 644 12.39 -40.33 37.33
CA ILE A 644 11.26 -39.98 38.19
C ILE A 644 11.39 -40.66 39.55
N GLN A 645 11.71 -41.96 39.56
CA GLN A 645 11.88 -42.72 40.80
C GLN A 645 13.05 -42.17 41.63
N ARG A 646 14.22 -41.91 41.01
CA ARG A 646 15.37 -41.30 41.69
C ARG A 646 15.04 -39.92 42.26
N ALA A 647 14.27 -39.10 41.54
CA ALA A 647 13.84 -37.79 42.01
C ALA A 647 12.91 -37.91 43.22
N ALA A 648 11.96 -38.86 43.18
CA ALA A 648 11.05 -39.15 44.28
C ALA A 648 11.80 -39.67 45.52
N GLU A 649 12.76 -40.59 45.36
CA GLU A 649 13.62 -41.11 46.44
C GLU A 649 14.47 -40.01 47.11
N ARG A 650 14.86 -38.99 46.34
CA ARG A 650 15.57 -37.79 46.83
C ARG A 650 14.64 -36.73 47.43
N GLY A 651 13.33 -36.93 47.40
CA GLY A 651 12.34 -35.94 47.85
C GLY A 651 12.18 -34.71 46.93
N ASP A 652 12.73 -34.72 45.71
CA ASP A 652 12.59 -33.62 44.74
C ASP A 652 11.27 -33.75 43.97
N MET A 653 10.17 -33.40 44.65
CA MET A 653 8.82 -33.41 44.08
C MET A 653 8.67 -32.45 42.88
N GLY A 654 9.49 -31.39 42.83
CA GLY A 654 9.52 -30.48 41.68
C GLY A 654 10.04 -31.17 40.42
N ALA A 655 11.10 -31.96 40.54
CA ALA A 655 11.62 -32.77 39.43
C ALA A 655 10.64 -33.88 39.01
N VAL A 656 9.99 -34.56 39.96
CA VAL A 656 8.97 -35.57 39.67
C VAL A 656 7.85 -34.99 38.79
N LEU A 657 7.32 -33.82 39.16
CA LEU A 657 6.27 -33.15 38.39
C LEU A 657 6.73 -32.79 36.98
N ARG A 658 7.92 -32.19 36.84
CA ARG A 658 8.48 -31.80 35.54
C ARG A 658 8.71 -33.00 34.62
N LEU A 659 9.30 -34.07 35.14
CA LEU A 659 9.58 -35.28 34.37
C LEU A 659 8.29 -36.01 33.97
N THR A 660 7.29 -36.06 34.85
CA THR A 660 5.97 -36.64 34.52
C THR A 660 5.26 -35.83 33.43
N GLU A 661 5.36 -34.51 33.49
CA GLU A 661 4.84 -33.63 32.41
C GLU A 661 5.54 -33.86 31.08
N GLU A 662 6.85 -34.06 31.12
CA GLU A 662 7.64 -34.38 29.95
C GLU A 662 7.24 -35.73 29.33
N VAL A 663 6.99 -36.76 30.16
CA VAL A 663 6.42 -38.04 29.72
C VAL A 663 5.13 -37.82 28.94
N ASN A 664 4.16 -37.14 29.56
CA ASN A 664 2.86 -36.90 28.94
C ASN A 664 2.99 -36.15 27.61
N ARG A 665 3.78 -35.07 27.58
CA ARG A 665 3.97 -34.24 26.39
C ARG A 665 4.57 -35.04 25.23
N ILE A 666 5.66 -35.78 25.49
CA ILE A 666 6.39 -36.51 24.44
C ILE A 666 5.57 -37.71 23.96
N SER A 667 4.95 -38.48 24.87
CA SER A 667 4.11 -39.62 24.48
C SER A 667 2.95 -39.20 23.58
N ILE A 668 2.24 -38.11 23.93
CA ILE A 668 1.15 -37.58 23.10
C ILE A 668 1.68 -37.06 21.75
N SER A 669 2.80 -36.34 21.74
CA SER A 669 3.43 -35.85 20.51
C SER A 669 3.75 -37.00 19.55
N GLN A 670 4.29 -38.11 20.07
CA GLN A 670 4.61 -39.29 19.28
C GLN A 670 3.38 -40.01 18.71
N HIS A 671 2.21 -39.93 19.36
CA HIS A 671 0.95 -40.39 18.75
C HIS A 671 0.51 -39.46 17.62
N HIS A 672 0.64 -38.14 17.78
CA HIS A 672 0.28 -37.19 16.74
C HIS A 672 1.14 -37.32 15.48
N LEU A 673 2.45 -37.51 15.61
CA LEU A 673 3.36 -37.68 14.47
C LEU A 673 3.07 -38.93 13.62
N ARG A 674 2.41 -39.93 14.20
CA ARG A 674 1.99 -41.14 13.47
C ARG A 674 0.71 -40.92 12.64
N GLY A 675 -0.14 -39.98 13.05
CA GLY A 675 -1.44 -39.75 12.43
C GLY A 675 -2.46 -40.87 12.67
N ASP A 676 -3.67 -40.67 12.14
CA ASP A 676 -4.77 -41.63 12.11
C ASP A 676 -5.16 -41.89 10.65
N HIS A 677 -4.90 -43.09 10.15
CA HIS A 677 -5.15 -43.43 8.73
C HIS A 677 -6.61 -43.79 8.42
N PHE A 678 -7.45 -44.02 9.45
CA PHE A 678 -8.83 -44.44 9.25
C PHE A 678 -9.75 -43.21 9.16
N PRO A 679 -10.46 -42.97 8.03
CA PRO A 679 -11.24 -41.73 7.82
C PRO A 679 -12.29 -41.47 8.87
N PHE A 680 -12.88 -42.54 9.41
CA PHE A 680 -13.82 -42.42 10.50
C PHE A 680 -13.16 -41.83 11.75
N HIS A 681 -11.96 -42.28 12.12
CA HIS A 681 -11.20 -41.69 13.23
C HIS A 681 -10.77 -40.25 12.93
N GLN A 682 -10.34 -39.96 11.70
CA GLN A 682 -10.04 -38.59 11.28
C GLN A 682 -11.26 -37.66 11.47
N MET A 683 -12.44 -38.10 11.05
CA MET A 683 -13.68 -37.33 11.21
C MET A 683 -14.11 -37.24 12.69
N MET A 684 -13.91 -38.29 13.49
CA MET A 684 -14.10 -38.21 14.94
C MET A 684 -13.19 -37.15 15.57
N GLN A 685 -11.95 -37.01 15.11
CA GLN A 685 -11.09 -35.91 15.57
C GLN A 685 -11.66 -34.53 15.20
N VAL A 686 -12.24 -34.37 14.00
CA VAL A 686 -12.92 -33.11 13.62
C VAL A 686 -14.02 -32.79 14.63
N TYR A 687 -14.84 -33.76 15.01
CA TYR A 687 -15.89 -33.54 16.00
C TYR A 687 -15.33 -33.26 17.40
N ASP A 688 -14.51 -34.17 17.92
CA ASP A 688 -14.12 -34.19 19.33
C ASP A 688 -13.07 -33.14 19.68
N ARG A 689 -12.23 -32.72 18.71
CA ARG A 689 -11.15 -31.76 18.93
C ARG A 689 -11.45 -30.37 18.41
N HIS A 690 -12.29 -30.25 17.39
CA HIS A 690 -12.54 -28.97 16.72
C HIS A 690 -13.97 -28.48 16.90
N ILE A 691 -14.99 -29.25 16.54
CA ILE A 691 -16.37 -28.76 16.60
C ILE A 691 -16.89 -28.69 18.04
N ASP A 692 -16.87 -29.80 18.77
CA ASP A 692 -17.50 -29.91 20.10
C ASP A 692 -16.88 -28.96 21.15
N PRO A 693 -15.54 -28.85 21.26
CA PRO A 693 -14.91 -27.93 22.21
C PRO A 693 -15.12 -26.45 21.87
N ASN A 694 -15.49 -26.12 20.63
CA ASN A 694 -15.57 -24.75 20.13
C ASN A 694 -17.01 -24.32 19.75
N VAL A 695 -18.05 -25.03 20.21
CA VAL A 695 -19.45 -24.61 20.01
C VAL A 695 -19.71 -23.21 20.58
N ASP A 696 -19.01 -22.83 21.65
CA ASP A 696 -19.05 -21.49 22.24
C ASP A 696 -18.59 -20.39 21.28
N PHE A 697 -17.49 -20.65 20.54
CA PHE A 697 -16.96 -19.77 19.50
C PHE A 697 -17.97 -19.60 18.36
N TYR A 698 -18.46 -20.69 17.78
CA TYR A 698 -19.43 -20.63 16.67
C TYR A 698 -20.73 -19.94 17.07
N SER A 699 -21.22 -20.22 18.28
CA SER A 699 -22.37 -19.53 18.88
C SER A 699 -22.10 -18.02 19.02
N ALA A 700 -20.90 -17.61 19.46
CA ALA A 700 -20.53 -16.21 19.56
C ALA A 700 -20.49 -15.50 18.20
N VAL A 701 -19.99 -16.15 17.14
CA VAL A 701 -20.02 -15.62 15.76
C VAL A 701 -21.46 -15.38 15.30
N LEU A 702 -22.35 -16.37 15.47
CA LEU A 702 -23.76 -16.27 15.07
C LEU A 702 -24.48 -15.16 15.84
N ARG A 703 -24.23 -15.03 17.16
CA ARG A 703 -24.76 -13.93 17.96
C ARG A 703 -24.24 -12.57 17.50
N ARG A 704 -22.97 -12.47 17.11
CA ARG A 704 -22.40 -11.23 16.55
C ARG A 704 -23.11 -10.87 15.26
N PHE A 705 -23.30 -11.84 14.36
CA PHE A 705 -24.02 -11.66 13.11
C PHE A 705 -25.45 -11.13 13.32
N GLU A 706 -26.23 -11.76 14.23
CA GLU A 706 -27.58 -11.29 14.59
C GLU A 706 -27.55 -9.89 15.20
N LYS A 707 -26.64 -9.63 16.15
CA LYS A 707 -26.50 -8.34 16.84
C LYS A 707 -26.18 -7.20 15.88
N SER A 708 -25.30 -7.45 14.91
CA SER A 708 -24.92 -6.50 13.86
C SER A 708 -26.02 -6.33 12.79
N ARG A 709 -27.11 -7.10 12.87
CA ARG A 709 -28.25 -7.10 11.93
C ARG A 709 -27.82 -7.32 10.48
N LEU A 710 -26.83 -8.18 10.30
CA LEU A 710 -26.29 -8.47 8.98
C LEU A 710 -27.28 -9.32 8.19
N THR A 711 -27.31 -9.10 6.88
CA THR A 711 -28.07 -9.92 5.93
C THR A 711 -27.07 -10.62 5.03
N ILE A 712 -27.18 -11.95 4.95
CA ILE A 712 -26.49 -12.77 3.97
C ILE A 712 -27.52 -13.31 2.98
N ARG A 713 -27.20 -13.20 1.68
CA ARG A 713 -28.02 -13.74 0.59
C ARG A 713 -27.19 -14.72 -0.20
N GLY A 714 -27.59 -15.99 -0.18
CA GLY A 714 -27.04 -16.99 -1.08
C GLY A 714 -27.35 -16.66 -2.53
N VAL A 715 -26.65 -17.33 -3.44
CA VAL A 715 -26.92 -17.22 -4.88
C VAL A 715 -28.34 -17.68 -5.25
N SER A 716 -28.94 -18.59 -4.47
CA SER A 716 -30.35 -18.99 -4.62
C SER A 716 -31.30 -17.80 -4.50
N GLU A 717 -31.14 -16.97 -3.46
CA GLU A 717 -31.95 -15.77 -3.24
C GLU A 717 -31.72 -14.72 -4.33
N ILE A 718 -30.46 -14.55 -4.75
CA ILE A 718 -30.10 -13.62 -5.84
C ILE A 718 -30.78 -14.04 -7.14
N ASN A 719 -30.79 -15.34 -7.44
CA ASN A 719 -31.35 -15.92 -8.66
C ASN A 719 -32.83 -16.33 -8.53
N LYS A 720 -33.48 -16.03 -7.40
CA LYS A 720 -34.88 -16.39 -7.09
C LYS A 720 -35.16 -17.90 -7.26
N LYS A 721 -34.26 -18.73 -6.77
CA LYS A 721 -34.39 -20.19 -6.69
C LYS A 721 -34.77 -20.61 -5.27
N ILE A 722 -35.37 -21.79 -5.14
CA ILE A 722 -35.76 -22.36 -3.84
C ILE A 722 -34.53 -22.78 -3.04
N SER A 723 -33.53 -23.35 -3.72
CA SER A 723 -32.25 -23.76 -3.13
C SER A 723 -31.14 -23.71 -4.16
N ASP A 724 -29.91 -23.50 -3.70
CA ASP A 724 -28.68 -23.65 -4.48
C ASP A 724 -27.56 -24.12 -3.54
N THR A 725 -26.89 -25.23 -3.87
CA THR A 725 -25.83 -25.78 -2.99
C THR A 725 -24.63 -24.86 -2.88
N ARG A 726 -24.50 -23.85 -3.75
CA ARG A 726 -23.43 -22.86 -3.70
C ARG A 726 -23.72 -21.73 -2.71
N ASP A 727 -24.84 -21.74 -2.00
CA ASP A 727 -25.18 -20.67 -1.05
C ASP A 727 -24.15 -20.53 0.07
N VAL A 728 -23.68 -19.30 0.28
CA VAL A 728 -22.81 -18.95 1.41
C VAL A 728 -23.62 -18.67 2.67
N GLY A 729 -23.08 -19.10 3.81
CA GLY A 729 -23.62 -18.94 5.15
C GLY A 729 -22.69 -18.10 6.03
N VAL A 730 -23.04 -18.02 7.32
CA VAL A 730 -22.21 -17.37 8.34
C VAL A 730 -21.04 -18.26 8.75
N LEU A 731 -21.25 -19.57 8.81
CA LEU A 731 -20.23 -20.58 9.08
C LEU A 731 -20.20 -21.52 7.87
N ASN A 732 -19.06 -21.59 7.19
CA ASN A 732 -18.93 -22.31 5.93
C ASN A 732 -17.91 -23.45 6.09
N PHE A 733 -18.35 -24.68 5.86
CA PHE A 733 -17.57 -25.93 5.90
C PHE A 733 -17.58 -26.60 4.52
N PRO A 734 -16.79 -26.10 3.57
CA PRO A 734 -16.60 -26.75 2.27
C PRO A 734 -15.97 -28.14 2.30
N ASN A 735 -15.90 -28.79 1.14
CA ASN A 735 -15.31 -30.11 0.95
C ASN A 735 -13.80 -30.03 0.68
N GLY A 736 -13.05 -30.96 1.27
CA GLY A 736 -11.63 -31.15 1.02
C GLY A 736 -11.28 -31.90 -0.27
N ASN A 737 -10.23 -31.44 -0.95
CA ASN A 737 -9.76 -32.04 -2.20
C ASN A 737 -9.18 -33.45 -2.00
N HIS A 738 -8.45 -33.74 -0.92
CA HIS A 738 -7.81 -35.04 -0.72
C HIS A 738 -8.86 -36.12 -0.53
N ARG A 739 -9.89 -35.83 0.26
CA ARG A 739 -10.99 -36.76 0.49
C ARG A 739 -11.82 -37.01 -0.76
N ILE A 740 -12.07 -35.97 -1.57
CA ILE A 740 -12.71 -36.10 -2.88
C ILE A 740 -11.87 -37.02 -3.78
N HIS A 741 -10.57 -36.78 -3.89
CA HIS A 741 -9.69 -37.59 -4.73
C HIS A 741 -9.65 -39.05 -4.29
N THR A 742 -9.67 -39.28 -2.99
CA THR A 742 -9.47 -40.63 -2.47
C THR A 742 -10.75 -41.47 -2.48
N LEU A 743 -11.92 -40.83 -2.46
CA LEU A 743 -13.23 -41.48 -2.55
C LEU A 743 -13.89 -41.28 -3.92
N ASP A 744 -13.13 -40.92 -4.95
CA ASP A 744 -13.60 -40.67 -6.33
C ASP A 744 -14.84 -39.74 -6.39
N GLY A 745 -14.87 -38.74 -5.51
CA GLY A 745 -15.96 -37.76 -5.40
C GLY A 745 -17.27 -38.30 -4.82
N ALA A 746 -17.28 -39.51 -4.27
CA ALA A 746 -18.47 -40.13 -3.69
C ALA A 746 -18.86 -39.59 -2.30
N ASP A 747 -17.98 -38.81 -1.65
CA ASP A 747 -18.20 -38.27 -0.32
C ASP A 747 -18.23 -36.75 -0.29
N LEU A 748 -19.05 -36.19 0.60
CA LEU A 748 -19.28 -34.75 0.75
C LEU A 748 -18.87 -34.33 2.16
N GLU A 749 -17.54 -34.30 2.38
CA GLU A 749 -16.94 -34.10 3.69
C GLU A 749 -17.53 -32.93 4.49
N GLY A 750 -17.71 -31.78 3.85
CA GLY A 750 -18.15 -30.55 4.49
C GLY A 750 -19.58 -30.61 5.06
N GLU A 751 -20.44 -31.48 4.53
CA GLU A 751 -21.80 -31.65 5.05
C GLU A 751 -21.82 -32.26 6.45
N TYR A 752 -20.84 -33.10 6.79
CA TYR A 752 -20.77 -33.74 8.10
C TYR A 752 -20.52 -32.77 9.27
N PRO A 753 -19.43 -31.97 9.29
CA PRO A 753 -19.19 -31.01 10.36
C PRO A 753 -20.28 -29.94 10.42
N ALA A 754 -20.84 -29.51 9.27
CA ALA A 754 -21.95 -28.56 9.25
C ALA A 754 -23.20 -29.11 9.95
N ARG A 755 -23.61 -30.35 9.63
CA ARG A 755 -24.77 -31.00 10.28
C ARG A 755 -24.52 -31.27 11.76
N HIS A 756 -23.32 -31.73 12.11
CA HIS A 756 -22.94 -31.99 13.51
C HIS A 756 -22.99 -30.70 14.33
N LEU A 757 -22.39 -29.61 13.84
CA LEU A 757 -22.42 -28.32 14.53
C LEU A 757 -23.85 -27.79 14.70
N ARG A 758 -24.72 -27.90 13.67
CA ARG A 758 -26.14 -27.53 13.78
C ARG A 758 -26.83 -28.29 14.92
N ALA A 759 -26.61 -29.61 15.02
CA ALA A 759 -27.19 -30.42 16.10
C ALA A 759 -26.70 -29.98 17.48
N ARG A 760 -25.40 -29.70 17.63
CA ARG A 760 -24.82 -29.21 18.89
C ARG A 760 -25.34 -27.81 19.26
N LEU A 761 -25.51 -26.92 18.28
CA LEU A 761 -26.11 -25.61 18.50
C LEU A 761 -27.58 -25.73 18.92
N LEU A 762 -28.39 -26.56 18.25
CA LEU A 762 -29.80 -26.78 18.59
C LEU A 762 -30.01 -27.37 20.00
N ALA A 763 -29.05 -28.15 20.49
CA ALA A 763 -29.06 -28.65 21.86
C ALA A 763 -28.88 -27.51 22.89
N SER A 764 -28.22 -26.41 22.50
CA SER A 764 -28.04 -25.24 23.36
C SER A 764 -29.37 -24.49 23.58
N PRO A 765 -29.67 -24.03 24.80
CA PRO A 765 -30.88 -23.25 25.09
C PRO A 765 -31.04 -22.00 24.21
N LEU A 766 -29.93 -21.42 23.73
CA LEU A 766 -29.94 -20.18 22.94
C LEU A 766 -30.50 -20.37 21.51
N TRP A 767 -30.26 -21.53 20.90
CA TRP A 767 -30.57 -21.78 19.49
C TRP A 767 -31.70 -22.79 19.28
N ARG A 768 -32.26 -23.35 20.35
CA ARG A 768 -33.42 -24.26 20.30
C ARG A 768 -34.59 -23.59 19.57
N GLY A 769 -35.18 -24.27 18.59
CA GLY A 769 -36.31 -23.75 17.80
C GLY A 769 -35.91 -22.75 16.70
N LYS A 770 -34.60 -22.60 16.39
CA LYS A 770 -34.08 -21.76 15.30
C LYS A 770 -33.53 -22.58 14.13
N GLU A 771 -34.14 -23.73 13.83
CA GLU A 771 -33.69 -24.69 12.81
C GLU A 771 -33.50 -24.01 11.44
N ALA A 772 -34.50 -23.28 10.96
CA ALA A 772 -34.45 -22.60 9.66
C ALA A 772 -33.33 -21.54 9.57
N PHE A 773 -33.03 -20.85 10.68
CA PHE A 773 -31.91 -19.92 10.72
C PHE A 773 -30.57 -20.66 10.66
N LEU A 774 -30.39 -21.72 11.45
CA LEU A 774 -29.15 -22.50 11.48
C LEU A 774 -28.88 -23.24 10.17
N GLU A 775 -29.91 -23.71 9.46
CA GLU A 775 -29.78 -24.31 8.14
C GLU A 775 -29.20 -23.33 7.11
N LYS A 776 -29.62 -22.07 7.15
CA LYS A 776 -29.09 -21.00 6.31
C LYS A 776 -27.73 -20.48 6.79
N ALA A 777 -27.52 -20.42 8.10
CA ALA A 777 -26.34 -19.79 8.68
C ALA A 777 -25.11 -20.72 8.74
N VAL A 778 -25.29 -22.04 8.83
CA VAL A 778 -24.21 -23.02 8.87
C VAL A 778 -24.31 -23.87 7.62
N CYS A 779 -23.42 -23.73 6.63
CA CYS A 779 -23.56 -24.44 5.35
C CYS A 779 -22.24 -25.06 4.86
N ALA A 780 -22.37 -25.89 3.83
CA ALA A 780 -21.26 -26.54 3.12
C ALA A 780 -21.35 -26.18 1.62
N PRO A 781 -20.85 -25.01 1.21
CA PRO A 781 -21.07 -24.50 -0.15
C PRO A 781 -20.32 -25.30 -1.21
N ARG A 782 -21.03 -25.79 -2.24
CA ARG A 782 -20.46 -26.68 -3.27
C ARG A 782 -21.13 -26.58 -4.65
N PHE A 783 -20.34 -26.95 -5.67
CA PHE A 783 -20.82 -27.23 -7.02
C PHE A 783 -20.34 -28.62 -7.45
N GLY A 784 -21.25 -29.59 -7.48
CA GLY A 784 -20.88 -31.00 -7.55
C GLY A 784 -20.25 -31.47 -6.23
N SER A 785 -19.08 -32.10 -6.31
CA SER A 785 -18.22 -32.44 -5.17
C SER A 785 -17.28 -31.31 -4.78
N GLU A 786 -16.99 -30.37 -5.68
CA GLU A 786 -16.03 -29.29 -5.46
C GLU A 786 -16.58 -28.16 -4.58
N THR A 787 -15.68 -27.58 -3.81
CA THR A 787 -15.95 -26.39 -2.99
C THR A 787 -16.18 -25.16 -3.83
N PHE A 788 -17.39 -24.61 -3.74
CA PHE A 788 -17.79 -23.45 -4.52
C PHE A 788 -18.95 -22.70 -3.84
N GLY A 789 -18.66 -21.54 -3.27
CA GLY A 789 -19.62 -20.68 -2.58
C GLY A 789 -19.79 -19.33 -3.27
N LEU A 790 -21.04 -18.89 -3.42
CA LEU A 790 -21.42 -17.57 -3.93
C LEU A 790 -22.52 -16.94 -3.09
N GLY A 791 -22.41 -15.64 -2.84
CA GLY A 791 -23.51 -14.83 -2.32
C GLY A 791 -23.07 -13.42 -1.91
N THR A 792 -23.91 -12.70 -1.18
CA THR A 792 -23.63 -11.34 -0.75
C THR A 792 -23.81 -11.13 0.74
N ILE A 793 -23.11 -10.13 1.28
CA ILE A 793 -23.27 -9.68 2.67
C ILE A 793 -23.53 -8.18 2.72
N LYS A 794 -24.45 -7.78 3.60
CA LYS A 794 -24.87 -6.38 3.76
C LYS A 794 -25.30 -6.07 5.19
N ALA A 795 -24.84 -4.94 5.70
CA ALA A 795 -25.31 -4.31 6.93
C ALA A 795 -26.40 -3.26 6.61
N PRO A 796 -27.31 -2.95 7.56
CA PRO A 796 -28.44 -2.05 7.32
C PRO A 796 -27.99 -0.67 6.81
N GLY A 797 -28.50 -0.27 5.64
CA GLY A 797 -28.20 1.03 5.02
C GLY A 797 -26.78 1.18 4.45
N ARG A 798 -26.00 0.09 4.36
CA ARG A 798 -24.59 0.13 3.91
C ARG A 798 -24.37 -0.57 2.57
N TYR A 799 -23.11 -0.58 2.12
CA TYR A 799 -22.69 -1.21 0.86
C TYR A 799 -22.89 -2.73 0.93
N GLU A 800 -23.26 -3.30 -0.22
CA GLU A 800 -23.42 -4.74 -0.39
C GLU A 800 -22.21 -5.34 -1.09
N TRP A 801 -21.57 -6.31 -0.44
CA TRP A 801 -20.36 -6.96 -0.93
C TRP A 801 -20.69 -8.30 -1.56
N GLY A 802 -19.96 -8.66 -2.62
CA GLY A 802 -19.96 -10.02 -3.16
C GLY A 802 -18.97 -10.92 -2.41
N LEU A 803 -19.34 -12.17 -2.18
CA LEU A 803 -18.54 -13.19 -1.52
C LEU A 803 -18.38 -14.40 -2.44
N ARG A 804 -17.15 -14.87 -2.59
CA ARG A 804 -16.81 -16.08 -3.34
C ARG A 804 -15.87 -16.95 -2.52
N PHE A 805 -16.25 -18.21 -2.29
CA PHE A 805 -15.40 -19.20 -1.62
C PHE A 805 -15.07 -20.34 -2.57
N LEU A 806 -13.80 -20.73 -2.63
CA LEU A 806 -13.30 -21.78 -3.52
C LEU A 806 -12.38 -22.73 -2.75
N GLY A 807 -12.38 -24.00 -3.14
CA GLY A 807 -11.47 -25.00 -2.58
C GLY A 807 -10.04 -24.66 -2.98
N SER A 808 -9.80 -24.49 -4.28
CA SER A 808 -8.47 -24.23 -4.84
C SER A 808 -8.52 -23.13 -5.90
N PRO A 809 -7.39 -22.46 -6.20
CA PRO A 809 -7.34 -21.51 -7.31
C PRO A 809 -7.49 -22.27 -8.63
N PRO A 810 -8.34 -21.82 -9.57
CA PRO A 810 -8.67 -22.56 -10.80
C PRO A 810 -7.49 -22.66 -11.78
N LYS A 811 -6.47 -21.80 -11.62
CA LYS A 811 -5.25 -21.82 -12.42
C LYS A 811 -4.11 -21.21 -11.62
N LEU A 812 -3.00 -21.93 -11.56
CA LEU A 812 -1.75 -21.46 -10.97
C LEU A 812 -0.82 -20.90 -12.05
N SER A 813 -0.08 -19.84 -11.71
CA SER A 813 0.95 -19.26 -12.58
C SER A 813 2.34 -19.78 -12.22
N SER A 814 2.66 -19.67 -10.94
CA SER A 814 3.91 -20.01 -10.29
C SER A 814 3.63 -20.16 -8.80
N TRP A 815 4.52 -20.85 -8.09
CA TRP A 815 4.49 -20.88 -6.61
C TRP A 815 4.94 -19.56 -5.99
N SER A 816 5.53 -18.68 -6.81
CA SER A 816 5.99 -17.36 -6.41
C SER A 816 4.87 -16.31 -6.37
N ASP A 817 3.85 -16.48 -7.21
CA ASP A 817 2.59 -15.70 -7.20
C ASP A 817 1.41 -16.61 -7.61
N LEU A 818 0.76 -17.21 -6.61
CA LEU A 818 -0.28 -18.21 -6.80
C LEU A 818 -1.57 -17.62 -7.40
N LEU A 819 -1.84 -16.34 -7.13
CA LEU A 819 -3.07 -15.67 -7.55
C LEU A 819 -2.96 -14.99 -8.92
N ALA A 820 -1.75 -14.77 -9.46
CA ALA A 820 -1.58 -14.06 -10.74
C ALA A 820 -2.37 -14.67 -11.90
N ALA A 821 -2.33 -16.00 -12.10
CA ALA A 821 -3.07 -16.65 -13.18
C ALA A 821 -4.58 -16.65 -12.93
N PHE A 822 -5.00 -16.78 -11.67
CA PHE A 822 -6.41 -16.70 -11.30
C PHE A 822 -6.97 -15.31 -11.64
N VAL A 823 -6.31 -14.24 -11.19
CA VAL A 823 -6.70 -12.86 -11.51
C VAL A 823 -6.74 -12.64 -13.03
N LYS A 824 -5.70 -13.04 -13.77
CA LYS A 824 -5.69 -12.95 -15.24
C LYS A 824 -6.90 -13.68 -15.85
N SER A 825 -7.23 -14.87 -15.37
CA SER A 825 -8.35 -15.67 -15.87
C SER A 825 -9.70 -15.02 -15.63
N ASP A 826 -9.94 -14.46 -14.44
CA ASP A 826 -11.21 -13.78 -14.12
C ASP A 826 -11.46 -12.57 -15.03
N TYR A 827 -10.43 -11.76 -15.29
CA TYR A 827 -10.54 -10.63 -16.21
C TYR A 827 -10.79 -11.04 -17.67
N VAL A 828 -10.34 -12.24 -18.08
CA VAL A 828 -10.58 -12.79 -19.41
C VAL A 828 -11.98 -13.39 -19.52
N ARG A 829 -12.45 -14.11 -18.49
CA ARG A 829 -13.76 -14.79 -18.48
C ARG A 829 -14.93 -13.82 -18.37
N GLY A 830 -14.78 -12.72 -17.63
CA GLY A 830 -15.87 -11.80 -17.32
C GLY A 830 -16.73 -12.29 -16.16
N ASP A 831 -18.02 -11.99 -16.17
CA ASP A 831 -18.97 -12.39 -15.11
C ASP A 831 -19.58 -13.76 -15.42
N ASP A 832 -18.95 -14.83 -14.91
CA ASP A 832 -19.48 -16.21 -14.93
C ASP A 832 -20.30 -16.54 -13.67
N THR A 833 -20.52 -15.55 -12.80
CA THR A 833 -21.23 -15.70 -11.52
C THR A 833 -22.69 -15.25 -11.58
N TYR A 834 -23.20 -14.99 -12.79
CA TYR A 834 -24.58 -14.59 -13.08
C TYR A 834 -25.04 -13.33 -12.30
N GLY A 835 -24.14 -12.35 -12.12
CA GLY A 835 -24.47 -11.05 -11.54
C GLY A 835 -23.78 -10.72 -10.23
N LEU A 836 -23.01 -11.64 -9.63
CA LEU A 836 -22.21 -11.35 -8.43
C LEU A 836 -21.06 -10.39 -8.74
N MET A 837 -20.41 -10.51 -9.91
CA MET A 837 -19.33 -9.61 -10.32
C MET A 837 -19.78 -8.16 -10.62
N LYS A 838 -21.07 -7.83 -10.44
CA LYS A 838 -21.57 -6.44 -10.40
C LYS A 838 -21.20 -5.73 -9.09
N PHE A 839 -20.94 -6.50 -8.03
CA PHE A 839 -20.43 -6.01 -6.75
C PHE A 839 -18.90 -6.05 -6.75
N PHE A 840 -18.28 -5.34 -5.80
CA PHE A 840 -16.89 -5.62 -5.49
C PHE A 840 -16.83 -6.95 -4.73
N VAL A 841 -16.08 -7.92 -5.27
CA VAL A 841 -16.08 -9.31 -4.77
C VAL A 841 -14.87 -9.58 -3.87
N VAL A 842 -15.13 -10.19 -2.72
CA VAL A 842 -14.12 -10.80 -1.84
C VAL A 842 -14.07 -12.28 -2.15
N THR A 843 -12.98 -12.72 -2.78
CA THR A 843 -12.72 -14.12 -3.09
C THR A 843 -11.74 -14.70 -2.08
N ILE A 844 -12.15 -15.72 -1.35
CA ILE A 844 -11.29 -16.47 -0.43
C ILE A 844 -11.16 -17.89 -0.95
N VAL A 845 -9.93 -18.36 -1.04
CA VAL A 845 -9.57 -19.65 -1.61
C VAL A 845 -8.80 -20.45 -0.55
N GLY A 846 -9.11 -21.74 -0.45
CA GLY A 846 -8.27 -22.70 0.28
C GLY A 846 -7.15 -23.24 -0.61
N ASP A 847 -6.59 -24.38 -0.23
CA ASP A 847 -5.54 -25.11 -0.95
C ASP A 847 -4.26 -24.28 -1.16
N LYS A 848 -3.16 -24.97 -1.46
CA LYS A 848 -1.84 -24.42 -1.80
C LYS A 848 -1.05 -23.80 -0.65
N HIS A 849 -1.56 -23.80 0.57
CA HIS A 849 -0.76 -23.63 1.81
C HIS A 849 0.10 -22.36 1.90
N PHE A 850 -0.31 -21.24 1.28
CA PHE A 850 0.40 -19.96 1.36
C PHE A 850 -0.53 -18.83 1.81
N TYR A 851 0.02 -17.89 2.58
CA TYR A 851 -0.63 -16.59 2.71
C TYR A 851 -0.50 -15.82 1.40
N CYS A 852 -1.61 -15.49 0.75
CA CYS A 852 -1.60 -14.68 -0.47
C CYS A 852 -2.72 -13.63 -0.45
N LEU A 853 -2.46 -12.47 -1.07
CA LEU A 853 -3.46 -11.43 -1.33
C LEU A 853 -3.16 -10.75 -2.66
N VAL A 854 -4.19 -10.47 -3.44
CA VAL A 854 -4.12 -9.55 -4.58
C VAL A 854 -5.33 -8.63 -4.55
N GLU A 855 -5.08 -7.32 -4.56
CA GLU A 855 -6.14 -6.32 -4.64
C GLU A 855 -6.25 -5.73 -6.05
N THR A 856 -7.43 -5.79 -6.66
CA THR A 856 -7.66 -5.25 -8.01
C THR A 856 -8.74 -4.18 -8.00
N SER A 857 -8.96 -3.52 -9.13
CA SER A 857 -10.05 -2.55 -9.29
C SER A 857 -11.45 -3.15 -9.10
N LYS A 858 -11.61 -4.48 -9.26
CA LYS A 858 -12.92 -5.18 -9.23
C LYS A 858 -13.12 -6.11 -8.03
N GLY A 859 -12.04 -6.56 -7.40
CA GLY A 859 -12.14 -7.56 -6.35
C GLY A 859 -10.84 -7.72 -5.57
N VAL A 860 -10.93 -8.47 -4.48
CA VAL A 860 -9.80 -8.94 -3.69
C VAL A 860 -9.78 -10.46 -3.69
N TYR A 861 -8.59 -11.03 -3.79
CA TYR A 861 -8.34 -12.45 -3.79
C TYR A 861 -7.43 -12.78 -2.62
N ALA A 862 -7.82 -13.71 -1.76
CA ALA A 862 -7.05 -14.09 -0.58
C ALA A 862 -6.90 -15.61 -0.48
N ILE A 863 -5.73 -16.08 -0.06
CA ILE A 863 -5.46 -17.47 0.32
C ILE A 863 -4.95 -17.47 1.76
N CYS A 864 -5.49 -18.36 2.59
CA CYS A 864 -4.99 -18.57 3.94
C CYS A 864 -3.90 -19.65 3.96
N ALA A 865 -2.97 -19.58 4.91
CA ALA A 865 -2.01 -20.66 5.14
C ALA A 865 -2.71 -21.92 5.67
N ALA A 866 -2.04 -23.07 5.57
CA ALA A 866 -2.60 -24.35 5.99
C ALA A 866 -2.43 -24.62 7.50
N GLY A 867 -3.13 -25.64 8.01
CA GLY A 867 -2.92 -26.23 9.34
C GLY A 867 -1.77 -27.25 9.39
N VAL A 868 -1.11 -27.51 8.26
CA VAL A 868 -0.03 -28.51 8.11
C VAL A 868 1.34 -27.88 7.90
N HIS A 869 2.41 -28.64 8.15
CA HIS A 869 3.77 -28.23 7.80
C HIS A 869 4.16 -28.54 6.36
N THR A 870 5.35 -28.07 5.96
CA THR A 870 5.98 -28.44 4.70
C THR A 870 6.14 -29.96 4.60
N ASP A 871 5.54 -30.56 3.57
CA ASP A 871 5.83 -31.95 3.20
C ASP A 871 7.24 -32.01 2.62
N LEU A 872 8.19 -32.58 3.37
CA LEU A 872 9.58 -32.73 2.94
C LEU A 872 9.68 -33.59 1.68
N TYR A 873 8.77 -34.54 1.46
CA TYR A 873 8.73 -35.31 0.21
C TYR A 873 8.28 -34.42 -0.95
N GLY A 874 7.30 -33.55 -0.75
CA GLY A 874 6.93 -32.51 -1.70
C GLY A 874 8.11 -31.57 -2.02
N SER A 875 8.90 -31.17 -1.02
CA SER A 875 10.06 -30.30 -1.24
C SER A 875 11.13 -30.93 -2.15
N THR A 876 11.27 -32.27 -2.17
CA THR A 876 12.16 -32.96 -3.13
C THR A 876 11.71 -32.81 -4.59
N GLY A 877 10.43 -32.50 -4.83
CA GLY A 877 9.87 -32.17 -6.13
C GLY A 877 10.09 -30.71 -6.56
N GLY A 878 10.77 -29.90 -5.75
CA GLY A 878 11.08 -28.49 -6.06
C GLY A 878 10.01 -27.48 -5.64
N PHE A 879 9.05 -27.86 -4.78
CA PHE A 879 8.07 -26.93 -4.23
C PHE A 879 8.72 -26.05 -3.14
N PRO A 880 8.41 -24.74 -3.09
CA PRO A 880 8.82 -23.92 -1.95
C PRO A 880 8.15 -24.42 -0.66
N PRO A 881 8.78 -24.25 0.52
CA PRO A 881 8.17 -24.62 1.79
C PRO A 881 6.85 -23.88 2.02
N ASN A 882 5.91 -24.57 2.67
CA ASN A 882 4.56 -24.09 2.94
C ASN A 882 4.57 -23.00 4.02
N ASN A 883 3.48 -22.25 4.14
CA ASN A 883 3.18 -21.49 5.35
C ASN A 883 2.17 -22.25 6.20
N THR A 884 2.27 -22.10 7.52
CA THR A 884 1.30 -22.64 8.47
C THR A 884 0.71 -21.52 9.32
N GLY A 885 -0.60 -21.47 9.48
CA GLY A 885 -1.25 -20.43 10.27
C GLY A 885 -2.73 -20.21 9.94
N VAL A 886 -3.31 -19.17 10.51
CA VAL A 886 -4.68 -18.70 10.16
C VAL A 886 -4.67 -17.24 9.74
N CYS A 887 -5.76 -16.75 9.16
CA CYS A 887 -5.91 -15.32 8.87
C CYS A 887 -7.32 -14.79 9.09
N PHE A 888 -7.42 -13.47 9.11
CA PHE A 888 -8.66 -12.73 9.15
C PHE A 888 -8.70 -11.80 7.95
N VAL A 889 -9.77 -11.90 7.16
CA VAL A 889 -10.02 -11.00 6.03
C VAL A 889 -11.09 -10.00 6.45
N SER A 890 -10.71 -8.73 6.53
CA SER A 890 -11.60 -7.65 6.95
C SER A 890 -11.85 -6.67 5.82
N PHE A 891 -13.10 -6.31 5.57
CA PHE A 891 -13.46 -5.34 4.54
C PHE A 891 -14.47 -4.29 5.05
N PRO A 892 -14.35 -3.04 4.61
CA PRO A 892 -15.10 -1.93 5.19
C PRO A 892 -16.59 -1.98 4.85
N ALA A 893 -17.43 -1.72 5.84
CA ALA A 893 -18.87 -1.80 5.74
C ALA A 893 -19.47 -0.90 4.66
N ASP A 894 -18.86 0.27 4.46
CA ASP A 894 -19.32 1.34 3.57
C ASP A 894 -18.75 1.24 2.15
N GLY A 895 -18.08 0.13 1.82
CA GLY A 895 -17.58 -0.17 0.48
C GLY A 895 -16.07 0.06 0.30
N PRO A 896 -15.49 -0.38 -0.83
CA PRO A 896 -14.04 -0.48 -1.05
C PRO A 896 -13.28 0.85 -1.01
N ASP A 897 -13.97 1.97 -1.14
CA ASP A 897 -13.39 3.32 -1.08
C ASP A 897 -13.42 3.94 0.34
N ALA A 898 -14.07 3.28 1.31
CA ALA A 898 -14.24 3.80 2.67
C ALA A 898 -13.03 3.54 3.58
N GLY A 899 -12.26 2.49 3.30
CA GLY A 899 -11.07 2.10 4.04
C GLY A 899 -10.31 0.99 3.32
N PRO A 900 -9.15 0.58 3.84
CA PRO A 900 -8.42 -0.57 3.31
C PRO A 900 -9.17 -1.87 3.52
N ILE A 901 -8.92 -2.84 2.66
CA ILE A 901 -9.21 -4.25 2.91
C ILE A 901 -7.99 -4.82 3.64
N LEU A 902 -8.21 -5.59 4.69
CA LEU A 902 -7.15 -6.05 5.59
C LEU A 902 -7.06 -7.58 5.53
N MET A 903 -5.83 -8.08 5.51
CA MET A 903 -5.54 -9.48 5.80
C MET A 903 -4.62 -9.51 7.03
N ARG A 904 -5.12 -10.02 8.14
CA ARG A 904 -4.39 -10.13 9.41
C ARG A 904 -4.03 -11.58 9.65
N MET A 905 -2.76 -11.89 9.83
CA MET A 905 -2.28 -13.27 9.87
C MET A 905 -1.80 -13.61 11.29
N LEU A 906 -2.06 -14.84 11.70
CA LEU A 906 -1.47 -15.47 12.89
C LEU A 906 -0.69 -16.71 12.43
N PRO A 907 0.60 -16.54 12.09
CA PRO A 907 1.47 -17.65 11.74
C PRO A 907 1.64 -18.64 12.91
N HIS A 908 1.92 -19.91 12.57
CA HIS A 908 2.19 -20.96 13.56
C HIS A 908 3.32 -20.58 14.52
N ASP A 909 4.42 -20.00 14.04
CA ASP A 909 5.55 -19.59 14.87
C ASP A 909 5.15 -18.54 15.91
N TYR A 910 4.30 -17.58 15.54
CA TYR A 910 3.77 -16.60 16.48
C TYR A 910 2.90 -17.26 17.57
N LEU A 911 1.98 -18.15 17.17
CA LEU A 911 1.09 -18.84 18.10
C LEU A 911 1.88 -19.76 19.04
N ARG A 912 2.81 -20.56 18.51
CA ARG A 912 3.72 -21.42 19.30
C ARG A 912 4.44 -20.61 20.37
N ASP A 913 5.06 -19.50 20.00
CA ASP A 913 5.82 -18.66 20.93
C ASP A 913 4.91 -18.01 21.98
N TRP A 914 3.68 -17.63 21.59
CA TRP A 914 2.68 -17.09 22.51
C TRP A 914 2.21 -18.14 23.52
N PHE A 915 1.91 -19.38 23.11
CA PHE A 915 1.49 -20.43 24.05
C PHE A 915 2.62 -20.87 24.98
N ALA A 916 3.86 -20.87 24.49
CA ALA A 916 5.03 -21.14 25.32
C ALA A 916 5.28 -20.04 26.36
N LYS A 917 5.05 -18.77 26.00
CA LYS A 917 5.20 -17.61 26.88
C LYS A 917 4.01 -16.65 26.71
N PRO A 918 2.87 -16.94 27.39
CA PRO A 918 1.66 -16.14 27.25
C PRO A 918 1.90 -14.67 27.59
N ARG A 919 1.51 -13.79 26.67
CA ARG A 919 1.58 -12.33 26.81
C ARG A 919 0.23 -11.71 26.48
N HIS A 920 -0.02 -10.49 26.93
CA HIS A 920 -1.25 -9.79 26.54
C HIS A 920 -1.29 -9.64 25.00
N PHE A 921 -2.40 -10.06 24.41
CA PHE A 921 -2.73 -9.80 23.01
C PHE A 921 -3.82 -8.71 22.92
N ASP A 922 -3.52 -7.57 22.30
CA ASP A 922 -4.48 -6.48 22.11
C ASP A 922 -5.29 -6.70 20.83
N TRP A 923 -6.49 -7.27 20.96
CA TRP A 923 -7.37 -7.57 19.84
C TRP A 923 -7.90 -6.33 19.12
N ASN A 924 -8.04 -5.19 19.82
CA ASN A 924 -8.52 -3.94 19.24
C ASN A 924 -7.47 -3.27 18.35
N LYS A 925 -6.19 -3.62 18.51
CA LYS A 925 -5.11 -3.20 17.59
C LYS A 925 -4.87 -4.19 16.46
N PHE A 926 -5.28 -5.44 16.62
CA PHE A 926 -5.07 -6.49 15.62
C PHE A 926 -6.20 -6.50 14.58
N LEU A 927 -7.46 -6.55 15.04
CA LEU A 927 -8.64 -6.52 14.19
C LEU A 927 -9.29 -5.13 14.21
N PRO A 928 -9.82 -4.66 13.07
CA PRO A 928 -10.50 -3.38 13.00
C PRO A 928 -11.86 -3.43 13.73
N GLU A 929 -12.42 -2.25 14.01
CA GLU A 929 -13.71 -2.14 14.69
C GLU A 929 -14.82 -2.88 13.93
N PRO A 930 -15.49 -3.87 14.56
CA PRO A 930 -16.56 -4.63 13.93
C PRO A 930 -17.88 -3.83 13.88
N ILE A 931 -18.77 -4.14 12.92
CA ILE A 931 -20.04 -3.41 12.68
C ILE A 931 -21.00 -3.37 13.85
#